data_AF-A0AAI8VVM4-F1
#
_entry.id   AF-A0AAI8VVM4-F1
#
_cell.length_a   1.000
_cell.length_b   1.000
_cell.length_c   1.000
_cell.angle_alpha   90.00
_cell.angle_beta   90.00
_cell.angle_gamma   90.00
#
_symmetry.space_group_name_H-M   'P 1'
#
loop_
_entity.id
_entity.type
_entity.pdbx_description
1 polymer ?
#
loop_
_entity_poly.entity_id
_entity_poly.type
_entity_poly.pdbx_seq_one_letter_code
_entity_poly.pdbx_strand_id
1 'polypeptide(L)'
;MAADVSDTIANYFAGGSDSLTFIPRSLSGLPSVVPIGGVNRREKLLQASESPTACYEAAIWAVQLPDNLRYLGRTGADEELEIFDDALQRRDLDENEPQFIWGIPDGLDVELAGTPQRWHQRPKPRPFSITEWANEQPTLVLNNTDTGKMPRARLQLTNVRNEETVYQHCLLVTGTCHDYSDPEDFVAVRARDGFHQSVPQQNWPVANGTFKCLLMLQPGPNRVDFDLHHKGSMCGSERISLQYQPLLQLPPLHLAIMVARDSPLLMDCPPAKHGAISSAHSSLDAAIKKLKMAAYMWQALVAEDFRLRGLGRRSFRLDEEWGVDTTTASSLQCDPDTARMDAIAKVQVIRSERSLAELRNADVAQQNHRSRNREGLYTYFEEALAHHGSPFVGATRPVVAGMIQDSHYFVEKSLILAHAARGCHKPAGLSLGVFGSHTTYAWPRFLEEIPSCLLDTTPTGDAVANDRGACSTMQGACCFGQESMLQQIRGAFGAEMTAGTRTIESSKPWCDAFLALPRAGEKDLQSGKRPSPLWDLQDALRLLAKDHFKLPGDRRYTATEQDSPVMVRCVLNDQDEACFEATSLAGLARIRFTDDVDKVVKEINFCSKEELDNTITPGPTKHILTTEALEKEFDRSRPIGIEVLSMHGKMHKVKDLWSLLADQPFIKVPGTSLVLSKRSIKGAHLEQNDDGSRDWWRWAMLLKRRHREGGSRLTYANKIDLRIGATMDGAVIHYNDGTRANCGKADQSHYGGHQHQHKTLSERDVFEITRVSINPGNHHGSLDGCRMTLSNGQSWGAININHHHGNAVVRHLVAGADERIIGFYGRSDNGSGFTFEFGIITAPKSVVDGDEGLPREIYSMPELMNTNGGLVANVDPPSGSDDDDDDDDDDDDDDDDDDDEEMDEDED
;
A
#
# COMPACT_ATOMS: atom_id res chain seq x y z
N MET A 1 54.49 -23.53 -11.55
CA MET A 1 55.56 -24.55 -11.58
C MET A 1 56.24 -24.50 -10.22
N ALA A 2 56.33 -25.61 -9.48
CA ALA A 2 57.03 -25.74 -8.18
C ALA A 2 56.53 -24.80 -7.03
N ALA A 3 56.81 -25.04 -5.75
CA ALA A 3 56.97 -26.28 -4.96
C ALA A 3 56.90 -25.92 -3.45
N ASP A 4 56.77 -26.94 -2.58
CA ASP A 4 56.94 -26.95 -1.10
C ASP A 4 56.03 -26.02 -0.25
N VAL A 5 55.26 -26.40 0.80
CA VAL A 5 55.10 -27.58 1.71
C VAL A 5 55.83 -27.48 3.07
N SER A 6 55.10 -27.82 4.15
CA SER A 6 55.41 -27.75 5.61
C SER A 6 55.49 -26.34 6.22
N ASP A 7 54.96 -26.05 7.42
CA ASP A 7 54.00 -26.74 8.32
C ASP A 7 53.41 -25.65 9.30
N THR A 8 52.59 -25.81 10.36
CA THR A 8 52.09 -26.95 11.18
C THR A 8 50.86 -26.55 12.02
N ILE A 9 50.16 -27.51 12.67
CA ILE A 9 49.15 -27.37 13.78
C ILE A 9 47.90 -26.49 13.48
N ALA A 10 46.62 -26.90 13.51
CA ALA A 10 45.84 -28.03 14.04
C ALA A 10 45.40 -27.97 15.54
N ASN A 11 44.17 -27.48 15.81
CA ASN A 11 43.34 -27.64 17.04
C ASN A 11 42.00 -26.85 16.83
N TYR A 12 40.81 -27.21 17.33
CA TYR A 12 40.29 -28.41 18.00
C TYR A 12 38.80 -28.57 17.58
N PHE A 13 38.37 -29.76 17.15
CA PHE A 13 36.94 -30.03 16.80
C PHE A 13 36.57 -31.49 17.14
N ALA A 14 36.47 -31.81 18.44
CA ALA A 14 35.89 -33.05 18.95
C ALA A 14 35.58 -32.90 20.45
N GLY A 15 34.47 -33.48 20.92
CA GLY A 15 34.06 -33.41 22.33
C GLY A 15 32.62 -33.88 22.51
N GLY A 16 32.41 -35.19 22.55
CA GLY A 16 31.09 -35.79 22.72
C GLY A 16 31.13 -36.99 23.67
N SER A 17 30.11 -37.09 24.52
CA SER A 17 29.78 -38.21 25.40
C SER A 17 28.66 -37.74 26.35
N ASP A 18 27.85 -38.59 26.96
CA ASP A 18 27.16 -39.79 26.47
C ASP A 18 26.06 -40.09 27.52
N SER A 19 24.98 -40.77 27.12
CA SER A 19 23.93 -41.38 27.98
C SER A 19 23.73 -40.91 29.44
N LEU A 20 22.49 -40.53 29.80
CA LEU A 20 21.72 -41.26 30.85
C LEU A 20 20.23 -40.89 30.88
N THR A 21 19.43 -41.93 31.12
CA THR A 21 17.97 -42.02 31.19
C THR A 21 17.23 -40.95 32.02
N PHE A 22 16.03 -40.56 31.57
CA PHE A 22 14.88 -40.46 32.49
C PHE A 22 13.57 -41.00 31.88
N ILE A 23 12.76 -41.58 32.78
CA ILE A 23 11.67 -42.53 32.54
C ILE A 23 10.32 -41.82 32.31
N PRO A 24 9.47 -42.31 31.39
CA PRO A 24 8.09 -42.66 31.80
C PRO A 24 7.83 -44.17 31.90
N ARG A 25 6.91 -44.55 32.80
CA ARG A 25 6.59 -45.97 33.11
C ARG A 25 5.64 -46.63 32.10
N SER A 26 5.58 -47.95 32.18
CA SER A 26 4.90 -48.86 31.25
C SER A 26 3.55 -49.40 31.77
N LEU A 27 2.79 -50.00 30.83
CA LEU A 27 1.81 -51.10 30.98
C LEU A 27 0.48 -50.87 31.75
N SER A 28 -0.62 -50.83 30.98
CA SER A 28 -1.70 -51.85 30.98
C SER A 28 -2.82 -51.44 29.98
N GLY A 29 -3.50 -52.32 29.24
CA GLY A 29 -3.36 -53.78 29.04
C GLY A 29 -4.12 -54.27 27.78
N LEU A 30 -3.88 -55.52 27.36
CA LEU A 30 -4.58 -56.27 26.28
C LEU A 30 -5.84 -56.99 26.85
N PRO A 31 -6.72 -57.70 26.06
CA PRO A 31 -6.71 -58.08 24.62
C PRO A 31 -8.01 -57.60 23.87
N SER A 32 -8.44 -58.00 22.65
CA SER A 32 -8.34 -59.29 21.93
C SER A 32 -8.72 -59.31 20.43
N VAL A 33 -8.01 -60.12 19.62
CA VAL A 33 -8.49 -61.18 18.67
C VAL A 33 -9.69 -60.83 17.72
N VAL A 34 -9.57 -60.67 16.38
CA VAL A 34 -9.24 -61.62 15.26
C VAL A 34 -10.37 -62.67 15.01
N PRO A 35 -10.72 -63.18 13.79
CA PRO A 35 -10.18 -63.04 12.40
C PRO A 35 -11.16 -62.33 11.41
N ILE A 36 -10.79 -61.85 10.20
CA ILE A 36 -10.38 -62.51 8.91
C ILE A 36 -11.45 -63.40 8.23
N GLY A 37 -11.88 -63.00 7.03
CA GLY A 37 -12.59 -63.80 6.01
C GLY A 37 -13.16 -62.93 4.88
N GLY A 38 -13.22 -63.34 3.59
CA GLY A 38 -12.74 -64.60 3.02
C GLY A 38 -13.33 -64.96 1.64
N VAL A 39 -13.06 -64.16 0.60
CA VAL A 39 -13.12 -64.49 -0.87
C VAL A 39 -14.27 -65.39 -1.38
N ASN A 40 -15.13 -64.88 -2.28
CA ASN A 40 -15.39 -65.57 -3.56
C ASN A 40 -15.96 -64.72 -4.72
N ARG A 41 -16.03 -65.33 -5.91
CA ARG A 41 -16.28 -64.71 -7.24
C ARG A 41 -17.61 -65.17 -7.89
N ARG A 42 -17.97 -64.50 -9.01
CA ARG A 42 -18.98 -64.84 -10.06
C ARG A 42 -20.43 -64.47 -9.71
N GLU A 43 -21.30 -64.07 -10.66
CA GLU A 43 -21.15 -63.93 -12.13
C GLU A 43 -22.13 -62.91 -12.77
N LYS A 44 -21.75 -62.35 -13.95
CA LYS A 44 -22.56 -61.72 -15.04
C LYS A 44 -23.51 -60.54 -14.68
N LEU A 45 -23.41 -59.35 -15.29
CA LEU A 45 -23.39 -58.90 -16.71
C LEU A 45 -24.77 -58.77 -17.39
N LEU A 46 -25.12 -57.53 -17.76
CA LEU A 46 -25.56 -57.14 -19.12
C LEU A 46 -25.50 -55.61 -19.30
N GLN A 47 -24.81 -55.15 -20.36
CA GLN A 47 -24.92 -53.86 -21.14
C GLN A 47 -25.28 -52.55 -20.40
N ALA A 48 -24.48 -51.46 -20.37
CA ALA A 48 -23.24 -50.99 -21.03
C ALA A 48 -23.34 -50.29 -22.43
N SER A 49 -22.99 -48.99 -22.43
CA SER A 49 -22.37 -48.17 -23.50
C SER A 49 -21.85 -46.87 -22.84
N GLU A 50 -20.55 -46.72 -22.54
CA GLU A 50 -19.50 -46.11 -23.40
C GLU A 50 -19.72 -44.59 -23.62
N SER A 51 -18.90 -43.61 -23.18
CA SER A 51 -17.46 -43.49 -22.80
C SER A 51 -16.47 -43.51 -24.00
N PRO A 52 -15.21 -43.00 -23.92
CA PRO A 52 -14.50 -42.41 -22.75
C PRO A 52 -13.58 -41.18 -23.01
N THR A 53 -13.14 -40.50 -21.94
CA THR A 53 -11.80 -39.86 -21.90
C THR A 53 -11.19 -39.82 -20.49
N ALA A 54 -10.68 -40.97 -20.02
CA ALA A 54 -9.83 -41.03 -18.83
C ALA A 54 -8.92 -42.28 -18.88
N CYS A 55 -7.60 -42.06 -18.88
CA CYS A 55 -6.48 -42.96 -18.52
C CYS A 55 -5.25 -42.66 -19.40
N TYR A 56 -4.18 -42.08 -18.84
CA TYR A 56 -2.97 -42.85 -18.50
C TYR A 56 -1.90 -41.95 -17.85
N GLU A 57 -1.33 -42.38 -16.73
CA GLU A 57 -0.05 -41.89 -16.22
C GLU A 57 1.06 -42.93 -16.46
N ALA A 58 2.31 -42.45 -16.50
CA ALA A 58 3.56 -43.19 -16.25
C ALA A 58 3.90 -44.43 -17.13
N ALA A 59 4.76 -44.22 -18.14
CA ALA A 59 5.71 -45.24 -18.62
C ALA A 59 6.99 -44.64 -19.25
N ILE A 60 8.00 -44.44 -18.39
CA ILE A 60 9.45 -44.56 -18.61
C ILE A 60 9.96 -44.77 -20.06
N TRP A 61 10.92 -43.95 -20.51
CA TRP A 61 12.23 -44.42 -21.03
C TRP A 61 13.28 -43.29 -20.99
N ALA A 62 14.54 -43.66 -20.73
CA ALA A 62 15.66 -42.73 -20.60
C ALA A 62 16.79 -43.14 -21.55
N VAL A 63 17.49 -42.15 -22.12
CA VAL A 63 18.71 -42.34 -22.93
C VAL A 63 19.73 -41.29 -22.50
N GLN A 64 20.97 -41.72 -22.26
CA GLN A 64 22.07 -40.84 -21.84
C GLN A 64 23.05 -40.62 -23.00
N LEU A 65 23.22 -39.34 -23.40
CA LEU A 65 24.51 -38.71 -23.77
C LEU A 65 25.30 -39.33 -24.98
N PRO A 66 26.42 -38.73 -25.46
CA PRO A 66 27.14 -37.53 -24.98
C PRO A 66 27.52 -36.45 -26.03
N ASP A 67 28.08 -35.36 -25.49
CA ASP A 67 29.24 -34.59 -25.99
C ASP A 67 29.18 -33.51 -27.11
N ASN A 68 29.52 -32.29 -26.65
CA ASN A 68 30.55 -31.37 -27.18
C ASN A 68 30.38 -30.62 -28.53
N LEU A 69 30.13 -29.30 -28.42
CA LEU A 69 31.00 -28.27 -29.01
C LEU A 69 30.82 -26.89 -28.36
N ARG A 70 31.92 -26.18 -28.08
CA ARG A 70 31.99 -24.74 -27.80
C ARG A 70 32.61 -24.04 -29.01
N TYR A 71 32.13 -22.88 -29.44
CA TYR A 71 32.89 -21.72 -29.98
C TYR A 71 31.86 -20.57 -30.18
N LEU A 72 31.95 -19.40 -29.52
CA LEU A 72 32.78 -18.21 -29.81
C LEU A 72 32.46 -17.53 -31.17
N GLY A 73 31.86 -16.33 -31.14
CA GLY A 73 31.67 -15.47 -32.33
C GLY A 73 30.85 -14.20 -32.05
N ARG A 74 31.37 -13.01 -32.39
CA ARG A 74 30.72 -11.68 -32.27
C ARG A 74 30.14 -11.24 -33.63
N THR A 75 29.37 -10.12 -33.61
CA THR A 75 29.03 -9.21 -34.73
C THR A 75 28.18 -9.80 -35.88
N GLY A 76 27.32 -9.03 -36.58
CA GLY A 76 26.90 -7.64 -36.37
C GLY A 76 26.46 -6.96 -37.69
N ALA A 77 25.53 -6.00 -37.60
CA ALA A 77 24.98 -5.13 -38.67
C ALA A 77 24.16 -5.79 -39.81
N ASP A 78 22.95 -5.26 -39.98
CA ASP A 78 22.32 -4.70 -41.20
C ASP A 78 22.89 -5.11 -42.59
N GLU A 79 22.03 -5.58 -43.50
CA GLU A 79 21.53 -4.80 -44.66
C GLU A 79 20.51 -5.57 -45.55
N GLU A 80 19.61 -4.78 -46.15
CA GLU A 80 18.77 -4.91 -47.38
C GLU A 80 18.16 -6.23 -47.94
N LEU A 81 16.87 -6.09 -48.32
CA LEU A 81 16.20 -6.36 -49.62
C LEU A 81 17.03 -7.02 -50.77
N GLU A 82 16.49 -7.76 -51.75
CA GLU A 82 15.16 -7.69 -52.40
C GLU A 82 14.86 -8.95 -53.28
N ILE A 83 13.77 -8.90 -54.09
CA ILE A 83 13.59 -9.48 -55.45
C ILE A 83 12.93 -10.88 -55.68
N PHE A 84 11.71 -10.83 -56.26
CA PHE A 84 11.11 -11.69 -57.35
C PHE A 84 10.76 -13.19 -57.09
N ASP A 85 9.73 -13.80 -57.73
CA ASP A 85 8.58 -13.21 -58.43
C ASP A 85 7.32 -14.12 -58.52
N ASP A 86 6.20 -13.42 -58.68
CA ASP A 86 4.91 -13.62 -59.36
C ASP A 86 4.53 -14.93 -60.10
N ALA A 87 3.22 -15.23 -60.06
CA ALA A 87 2.50 -16.13 -60.96
C ALA A 87 0.98 -15.80 -61.05
N LEU A 88 0.63 -14.81 -61.89
CA LEU A 88 -0.60 -14.64 -62.69
C LEU A 88 -1.70 -15.73 -62.65
N GLN A 89 -3.01 -15.47 -62.89
CA GLN A 89 -3.90 -14.28 -62.86
C GLN A 89 -5.28 -14.68 -63.45
N ARG A 90 -6.31 -13.84 -63.22
CA ARG A 90 -7.47 -13.51 -64.11
C ARG A 90 -8.71 -14.43 -64.24
N ARG A 91 -9.85 -13.72 -64.26
CA ARG A 91 -11.15 -13.97 -64.95
C ARG A 91 -12.13 -14.97 -64.32
N ASP A 92 -13.45 -14.81 -64.49
CA ASP A 92 -14.24 -13.79 -65.22
C ASP A 92 -15.47 -13.30 -64.41
N LEU A 93 -16.26 -12.39 -64.98
CA LEU A 93 -17.56 -11.91 -64.45
C LEU A 93 -18.66 -12.97 -64.64
N ASP A 94 -19.70 -12.95 -63.79
CA ASP A 94 -21.09 -13.08 -64.26
C ASP A 94 -22.13 -12.60 -63.24
N GLU A 95 -23.34 -12.28 -63.71
CA GLU A 95 -24.47 -11.74 -62.92
C GLU A 95 -25.43 -12.84 -62.45
N ASN A 96 -26.21 -12.60 -61.38
CA ASN A 96 -27.62 -13.02 -61.22
C ASN A 96 -28.20 -12.62 -59.83
N GLU A 97 -29.17 -11.70 -59.80
CA GLU A 97 -30.27 -11.77 -58.80
C GLU A 97 -31.30 -12.80 -59.27
N PRO A 98 -32.23 -13.24 -58.38
CA PRO A 98 -33.58 -12.74 -58.60
C PRO A 98 -34.34 -12.31 -57.33
N GLN A 99 -35.18 -11.30 -57.48
CA GLN A 99 -36.12 -10.80 -56.47
C GLN A 99 -37.43 -11.61 -56.50
N PHE A 100 -38.19 -11.66 -55.38
CA PHE A 100 -39.49 -10.96 -55.24
C PHE A 100 -40.51 -11.50 -54.20
N ILE A 101 -41.29 -10.53 -53.64
CA ILE A 101 -42.75 -10.53 -53.39
C ILE A 101 -43.36 -11.09 -52.07
N TRP A 102 -43.79 -10.13 -51.23
CA TRP A 102 -45.06 -9.99 -50.44
C TRP A 102 -45.42 -10.87 -49.22
N GLY A 103 -46.15 -10.25 -48.27
CA GLY A 103 -46.82 -10.93 -47.16
C GLY A 103 -47.41 -10.07 -46.02
N ILE A 104 -48.20 -9.01 -46.31
CA ILE A 104 -48.99 -8.30 -45.27
C ILE A 104 -50.39 -8.91 -45.16
N PRO A 105 -50.93 -9.06 -43.93
CA PRO A 105 -52.37 -8.87 -43.68
C PRO A 105 -52.64 -7.79 -42.62
N ASP A 106 -53.61 -6.92 -42.89
CA ASP A 106 -54.02 -5.82 -42.01
C ASP A 106 -55.07 -6.22 -40.95
N GLY A 107 -55.18 -5.38 -39.90
CA GLY A 107 -56.49 -4.83 -39.53
C GLY A 107 -57.17 -5.31 -38.24
N LEU A 108 -57.28 -4.39 -37.26
CA LEU A 108 -58.59 -3.99 -36.72
C LEU A 108 -58.52 -2.60 -36.05
N ASP A 109 -59.53 -1.77 -36.26
CA ASP A 109 -59.67 -0.40 -35.71
C ASP A 109 -60.27 -0.36 -34.29
N VAL A 110 -60.21 0.82 -33.62
CA VAL A 110 -61.42 1.63 -33.26
C VAL A 110 -61.07 2.94 -32.49
N GLU A 111 -61.48 4.05 -33.10
CA GLU A 111 -61.91 5.40 -32.64
C GLU A 111 -61.59 6.00 -31.23
N LEU A 112 -60.75 7.04 -31.24
CA LEU A 112 -61.08 8.48 -30.99
C LEU A 112 -62.12 8.94 -29.92
N ALA A 113 -61.65 9.73 -28.93
CA ALA A 113 -62.22 11.01 -28.46
C ALA A 113 -61.24 11.70 -27.44
N GLY A 114 -61.11 13.02 -27.28
CA GLY A 114 -61.69 14.21 -27.93
C GLY A 114 -60.94 15.51 -27.51
N THR A 115 -61.27 16.68 -28.07
CA THR A 115 -60.59 17.99 -27.86
C THR A 115 -61.61 19.10 -27.49
N PRO A 116 -61.32 20.44 -27.43
CA PRO A 116 -60.07 21.23 -27.30
C PRO A 116 -60.16 22.38 -26.24
N GLN A 117 -59.11 23.21 -26.06
CA GLN A 117 -59.27 24.65 -25.71
C GLN A 117 -58.13 25.57 -26.22
N ARG A 118 -58.29 26.91 -26.08
CA ARG A 118 -57.79 27.92 -27.05
C ARG A 118 -56.44 28.63 -26.74
N TRP A 119 -55.62 28.72 -27.79
CA TRP A 119 -54.89 29.90 -28.35
C TRP A 119 -54.79 31.23 -27.58
N HIS A 120 -53.60 31.87 -27.63
CA HIS A 120 -53.47 33.30 -27.99
C HIS A 120 -52.11 33.67 -28.66
N GLN A 121 -52.19 34.14 -29.92
CA GLN A 121 -51.36 35.08 -30.73
C GLN A 121 -49.80 35.24 -30.58
N ARG A 122 -49.14 35.45 -31.74
CA ARG A 122 -47.75 35.93 -31.93
C ARG A 122 -47.70 37.25 -32.73
N PRO A 123 -46.58 38.02 -32.66
CA PRO A 123 -46.06 38.82 -33.79
C PRO A 123 -44.79 38.22 -34.43
N LYS A 124 -44.27 38.85 -35.51
CA LYS A 124 -43.10 38.40 -36.31
C LYS A 124 -42.01 39.50 -36.39
N PRO A 125 -40.72 39.16 -36.61
CA PRO A 125 -39.68 40.12 -37.02
C PRO A 125 -39.29 40.05 -38.51
N ARG A 126 -38.96 41.20 -39.10
CA ARG A 126 -38.21 41.49 -40.35
C ARG A 126 -37.85 43.01 -40.34
N PRO A 127 -36.90 43.54 -41.15
CA PRO A 127 -35.49 43.13 -41.30
C PRO A 127 -34.50 44.34 -41.41
N PHE A 128 -33.19 44.07 -41.58
CA PHE A 128 -32.11 44.92 -42.17
C PHE A 128 -31.90 46.42 -41.77
N SER A 129 -30.63 46.81 -41.50
CA SER A 129 -29.81 47.70 -42.37
C SER A 129 -28.34 47.84 -41.89
N ILE A 130 -27.51 48.58 -42.65
CA ILE A 130 -26.03 48.77 -42.55
C ILE A 130 -25.64 50.25 -42.27
N THR A 131 -24.50 50.48 -41.60
CA THR A 131 -23.53 51.64 -41.62
C THR A 131 -22.81 51.76 -40.25
N GLU A 132 -21.59 52.28 -40.04
CA GLU A 132 -20.37 52.51 -40.86
C GLU A 132 -19.15 52.72 -39.91
N TRP A 133 -17.90 52.52 -40.40
CA TRP A 133 -16.57 53.05 -39.96
C TRP A 133 -16.19 53.23 -38.47
N ALA A 134 -14.95 53.08 -37.97
CA ALA A 134 -13.62 52.60 -38.43
C ALA A 134 -12.78 52.32 -37.11
N ASN A 135 -11.49 51.97 -37.06
CA ASN A 135 -10.36 52.04 -37.99
C ASN A 135 -9.21 51.07 -37.58
N GLU A 136 -8.12 51.08 -38.37
CA GLU A 136 -6.76 50.59 -38.06
C GLU A 136 -6.46 49.07 -38.13
N GLN A 137 -5.61 48.75 -39.13
CA GLN A 137 -4.86 47.51 -39.41
C GLN A 137 -3.36 47.88 -39.43
N PRO A 138 -2.39 46.97 -39.19
CA PRO A 138 -2.07 45.87 -40.13
C PRO A 138 -1.52 44.59 -39.43
N THR A 139 -1.06 43.52 -40.09
CA THR A 139 -0.96 43.17 -41.54
C THR A 139 -1.33 41.69 -41.71
N LEU A 140 -2.03 41.32 -42.80
CA LEU A 140 -2.16 39.91 -43.21
C LEU A 140 -1.39 39.68 -44.50
N VAL A 141 -0.49 38.69 -44.49
CA VAL A 141 0.05 38.09 -45.73
C VAL A 141 -0.93 37.00 -46.15
N LEU A 142 -1.69 37.27 -47.21
CA LEU A 142 -2.50 36.26 -47.88
C LEU A 142 -1.61 35.28 -48.66
N ASN A 143 -1.97 33.99 -48.67
CA ASN A 143 -2.23 33.29 -49.93
C ASN A 143 -2.92 31.93 -49.74
N ASN A 144 -3.62 31.51 -50.80
CA ASN A 144 -4.16 30.19 -51.09
C ASN A 144 -5.11 29.53 -50.06
N THR A 145 -6.40 29.76 -50.29
CA THR A 145 -7.38 28.70 -50.61
C THR A 145 -7.00 27.25 -50.23
N ASP A 146 -7.65 26.70 -49.20
CA ASP A 146 -8.12 25.30 -49.23
C ASP A 146 -9.66 25.30 -49.27
N THR A 147 -10.21 24.28 -49.91
CA THR A 147 -11.65 24.01 -49.99
C THR A 147 -12.22 23.66 -48.62
N GLY A 148 -13.46 24.09 -48.36
CA GLY A 148 -14.11 23.96 -47.06
C GLY A 148 -14.31 22.52 -46.60
N LYS A 149 -13.35 22.01 -45.82
CA LYS A 149 -13.56 20.88 -44.90
C LYS A 149 -13.96 21.45 -43.54
N MET A 150 -14.98 20.86 -42.92
CA MET A 150 -15.12 20.95 -41.46
C MET A 150 -13.80 20.48 -40.81
N PRO A 151 -13.36 21.05 -39.68
CA PRO A 151 -12.28 20.45 -38.92
C PRO A 151 -12.65 18.99 -38.61
N ARG A 152 -11.78 18.05 -38.95
CA ARG A 152 -11.98 16.64 -38.60
C ARG A 152 -12.02 16.51 -37.09
N ALA A 153 -12.98 15.74 -36.58
CA ALA A 153 -13.05 15.39 -35.17
C ALA A 153 -11.72 14.79 -34.73
N ARG A 154 -10.99 15.48 -33.86
CA ARG A 154 -9.72 14.96 -33.34
C ARG A 154 -10.01 14.00 -32.20
N LEU A 155 -10.39 12.78 -32.57
CA LEU A 155 -10.28 11.61 -31.71
C LEU A 155 -8.81 11.48 -31.29
N GLN A 156 -8.52 11.49 -30.00
CA GLN A 156 -7.17 11.41 -29.47
C GLN A 156 -7.15 10.61 -28.17
N LEU A 157 -6.28 9.60 -28.10
CA LEU A 157 -6.06 8.83 -26.88
C LEU A 157 -5.18 9.62 -25.91
N THR A 158 -5.51 9.61 -24.62
CA THR A 158 -4.85 10.45 -23.60
C THR A 158 -4.06 9.67 -22.56
N ASN A 159 -4.23 8.35 -22.48
CA ASN A 159 -3.55 7.50 -21.50
C ASN A 159 -2.83 6.28 -22.08
N VAL A 160 -2.74 6.13 -23.41
CA VAL A 160 -1.99 5.06 -24.08
C VAL A 160 -1.12 5.61 -25.21
N ARG A 161 0.03 4.98 -25.46
CA ARG A 161 0.90 5.22 -26.63
C ARG A 161 0.76 4.09 -27.64
N ASN A 162 0.99 4.38 -28.92
CA ASN A 162 1.26 3.33 -29.91
C ASN A 162 2.55 2.59 -29.51
N GLU A 163 2.55 1.26 -29.67
CA GLU A 163 3.62 0.34 -29.28
C GLU A 163 3.93 0.31 -27.77
N GLU A 164 3.02 0.81 -26.92
CA GLU A 164 3.10 0.65 -25.46
C GLU A 164 3.07 -0.84 -25.09
N THR A 165 4.05 -1.26 -24.28
CA THR A 165 4.03 -2.58 -23.63
C THR A 165 3.25 -2.50 -22.32
N VAL A 166 2.24 -3.34 -22.18
CA VAL A 166 1.37 -3.44 -21.00
C VAL A 166 1.43 -4.84 -20.40
N TYR A 167 1.15 -4.95 -19.11
CA TYR A 167 1.43 -6.17 -18.32
C TYR A 167 0.19 -6.83 -17.72
N GLN A 168 -0.98 -6.25 -17.98
CA GLN A 168 -2.28 -6.71 -17.49
C GLN A 168 -3.25 -6.97 -18.67
N HIS A 169 -4.10 -7.98 -18.53
CA HIS A 169 -4.98 -8.48 -19.60
C HIS A 169 -6.12 -7.51 -19.95
N CYS A 170 -6.68 -6.82 -18.94
CA CYS A 170 -7.70 -5.80 -19.15
C CYS A 170 -7.12 -4.38 -19.01
N LEU A 171 -7.26 -3.56 -20.05
CA LEU A 171 -6.71 -2.19 -20.12
C LEU A 171 -7.82 -1.14 -20.19
N LEU A 172 -7.78 -0.15 -19.28
CA LEU A 172 -8.66 1.02 -19.32
C LEU A 172 -8.05 2.11 -20.22
N VAL A 173 -8.68 2.38 -21.35
CA VAL A 173 -8.30 3.45 -22.28
C VAL A 173 -9.23 4.64 -22.13
N THR A 174 -8.65 5.84 -22.09
CA THR A 174 -9.35 7.13 -22.07
C THR A 174 -8.91 7.96 -23.28
N GLY A 175 -9.84 8.70 -23.87
CA GLY A 175 -9.53 9.64 -24.93
C GLY A 175 -10.48 10.83 -24.98
N THR A 176 -10.10 11.83 -25.77
CA THR A 176 -10.94 12.97 -26.12
C THR A 176 -11.47 12.84 -27.54
N CYS A 177 -12.63 13.43 -27.77
CA CYS A 177 -13.33 13.53 -29.04
C CYS A 177 -14.00 14.91 -29.07
N HIS A 178 -13.16 15.95 -29.02
CA HIS A 178 -13.60 17.34 -28.92
C HIS A 178 -14.64 17.67 -30.01
N ASP A 179 -15.65 18.46 -29.62
CA ASP A 179 -16.86 18.81 -30.38
C ASP A 179 -18.00 17.75 -30.38
N TYR A 180 -17.84 16.58 -29.76
CA TYR A 180 -18.85 15.49 -29.75
C TYR A 180 -19.33 15.15 -28.34
N SER A 181 -20.65 15.15 -28.13
CA SER A 181 -21.29 14.89 -26.82
C SER A 181 -22.81 14.69 -26.87
N ASP A 182 -23.40 14.40 -28.03
CA ASP A 182 -24.82 14.05 -28.08
C ASP A 182 -25.06 12.67 -27.43
N PRO A 183 -26.24 12.40 -26.82
CA PRO A 183 -26.50 11.12 -26.14
C PRO A 183 -26.46 9.87 -27.04
N GLU A 184 -26.41 10.06 -28.36
CA GLU A 184 -26.28 8.99 -29.37
C GLU A 184 -24.82 8.78 -29.83
N ASP A 185 -23.87 9.59 -29.34
CA ASP A 185 -22.47 9.54 -29.76
C ASP A 185 -21.72 8.39 -29.04
N PHE A 186 -20.98 7.60 -29.80
CA PHE A 186 -20.20 6.48 -29.28
C PHE A 186 -18.89 6.29 -30.04
N VAL A 187 -17.90 5.70 -29.37
CA VAL A 187 -16.71 5.16 -30.02
C VAL A 187 -16.89 3.65 -30.20
N ALA A 188 -16.90 3.21 -31.45
CA ALA A 188 -16.77 1.81 -31.82
C ALA A 188 -15.32 1.38 -31.67
N VAL A 189 -15.07 0.28 -30.98
CA VAL A 189 -13.74 -0.24 -30.69
C VAL A 189 -13.63 -1.66 -31.25
N ARG A 190 -12.55 -1.94 -31.97
CA ARG A 190 -12.30 -3.24 -32.61
C ARG A 190 -10.85 -3.66 -32.36
N ALA A 191 -10.65 -4.67 -31.51
CA ALA A 191 -9.34 -5.25 -31.24
C ALA A 191 -9.09 -6.49 -32.10
N ARG A 192 -7.86 -6.64 -32.61
CA ARG A 192 -7.39 -7.78 -33.40
C ARG A 192 -6.05 -8.26 -32.87
N ASP A 193 -5.92 -9.57 -32.69
CA ASP A 193 -4.71 -10.18 -32.14
C ASP A 193 -3.57 -10.38 -33.18
N GLY A 194 -2.47 -10.99 -32.74
CA GLY A 194 -1.34 -11.35 -33.59
C GLY A 194 -1.65 -12.41 -34.67
N PHE A 195 -2.76 -13.13 -34.54
CA PHE A 195 -3.29 -14.08 -35.53
C PHE A 195 -4.38 -13.45 -36.43
N HIS A 196 -4.66 -12.16 -36.25
CA HIS A 196 -5.71 -11.38 -36.91
C HIS A 196 -7.14 -11.84 -36.61
N GLN A 197 -7.35 -12.61 -35.53
CA GLN A 197 -8.69 -12.87 -35.00
C GLN A 197 -9.27 -11.57 -34.45
N SER A 198 -10.51 -11.25 -34.81
CA SER A 198 -11.20 -10.08 -34.28
C SER A 198 -11.91 -10.44 -32.98
N VAL A 199 -11.69 -9.62 -31.94
CA VAL A 199 -12.67 -9.46 -30.86
C VAL A 199 -13.94 -8.84 -31.48
N PRO A 200 -15.16 -9.17 -31.00
CA PRO A 200 -16.38 -8.46 -31.37
C PRO A 200 -16.26 -6.93 -31.21
N GLN A 201 -16.97 -6.17 -32.04
CA GLN A 201 -17.00 -4.72 -31.93
C GLN A 201 -17.73 -4.29 -30.66
N GLN A 202 -17.11 -3.39 -29.89
CA GLN A 202 -17.66 -2.84 -28.65
C GLN A 202 -17.96 -1.35 -28.83
N ASN A 203 -19.15 -0.91 -28.43
CA ASN A 203 -19.58 0.48 -28.57
C ASN A 203 -19.59 1.15 -27.19
N TRP A 204 -18.81 2.20 -27.01
CA TRP A 204 -18.63 2.89 -25.72
C TRP A 204 -19.16 4.32 -25.78
N PRO A 205 -19.97 4.78 -24.80
CA PRO A 205 -20.64 6.07 -24.86
C PRO A 205 -19.65 7.24 -24.73
N VAL A 206 -19.93 8.31 -25.48
CA VAL A 206 -19.24 9.60 -25.38
C VAL A 206 -19.99 10.52 -24.41
N ALA A 207 -19.27 11.26 -23.57
CA ALA A 207 -19.84 12.38 -22.82
C ALA A 207 -18.83 13.52 -22.64
N ASN A 208 -19.31 14.77 -22.73
CA ASN A 208 -18.53 15.99 -22.53
C ASN A 208 -17.24 16.09 -23.40
N GLY A 209 -17.24 15.57 -24.63
CA GLY A 209 -16.03 15.54 -25.48
C GLY A 209 -14.98 14.51 -25.05
N THR A 210 -15.36 13.52 -24.24
CA THR A 210 -14.49 12.44 -23.74
C THR A 210 -15.16 11.08 -23.88
N PHE A 211 -14.35 10.03 -23.98
CA PHE A 211 -14.81 8.64 -23.90
C PHE A 211 -13.86 7.81 -23.04
N LYS A 212 -14.37 6.66 -22.58
CA LYS A 212 -13.61 5.63 -21.89
C LYS A 212 -14.07 4.26 -22.36
N CYS A 213 -13.13 3.31 -22.39
CA CYS A 213 -13.39 1.94 -22.75
C CYS A 213 -12.43 0.98 -22.05
N LEU A 214 -12.87 -0.28 -21.89
CA LEU A 214 -12.02 -1.38 -21.48
C LEU A 214 -11.65 -2.20 -22.71
N LEU A 215 -10.41 -2.67 -22.79
CA LEU A 215 -9.90 -3.57 -23.82
C LEU A 215 -9.47 -4.89 -23.17
N MET A 216 -9.88 -6.01 -23.76
CA MET A 216 -9.34 -7.34 -23.45
C MET A 216 -8.20 -7.63 -24.42
N LEU A 217 -7.01 -7.96 -23.93
CA LEU A 217 -5.79 -8.06 -24.71
C LEU A 217 -5.26 -9.50 -24.79
N GLN A 218 -4.90 -9.93 -26.00
CA GLN A 218 -4.26 -11.23 -26.24
C GLN A 218 -2.74 -11.15 -26.02
N PRO A 219 -2.09 -12.19 -25.45
CA PRO A 219 -0.63 -12.20 -25.28
C PRO A 219 0.10 -11.98 -26.61
N GLY A 220 0.95 -10.95 -26.68
CA GLY A 220 1.58 -10.49 -27.92
C GLY A 220 1.01 -9.17 -28.45
N PRO A 221 1.12 -8.91 -29.77
CA PRO A 221 0.68 -7.65 -30.37
C PRO A 221 -0.84 -7.63 -30.60
N ASN A 222 -1.47 -6.55 -30.19
CA ASN A 222 -2.89 -6.26 -30.36
C ASN A 222 -3.03 -4.99 -31.20
N ARG A 223 -3.74 -5.05 -32.33
CA ARG A 223 -4.09 -3.88 -33.14
C ARG A 223 -5.50 -3.44 -32.79
N VAL A 224 -5.66 -2.18 -32.41
CA VAL A 224 -6.94 -1.64 -31.94
C VAL A 224 -7.34 -0.45 -32.81
N ASP A 225 -8.50 -0.58 -33.45
CA ASP A 225 -9.16 0.50 -34.19
C ASP A 225 -10.22 1.16 -33.29
N PHE A 226 -10.23 2.49 -33.26
CA PHE A 226 -11.24 3.32 -32.59
C PHE A 226 -11.93 4.19 -33.63
N ASP A 227 -13.23 4.06 -33.81
CA ASP A 227 -14.03 4.83 -34.76
C ASP A 227 -15.11 5.63 -34.02
N LEU A 228 -15.05 6.95 -34.12
CA LEU A 228 -16.02 7.86 -33.50
C LEU A 228 -17.26 8.00 -34.40
N HIS A 229 -18.42 7.61 -33.87
CA HIS A 229 -19.71 7.73 -34.53
C HIS A 229 -20.56 8.86 -33.93
N HIS A 230 -21.17 9.66 -34.81
CA HIS A 230 -22.09 10.75 -34.48
C HIS A 230 -23.26 10.74 -35.47
N LYS A 231 -24.50 10.67 -34.98
CA LYS A 231 -25.73 10.61 -35.80
C LYS A 231 -25.63 9.60 -36.96
N GLY A 232 -25.11 8.41 -36.67
CA GLY A 232 -24.92 7.31 -37.63
C GLY A 232 -23.73 7.45 -38.60
N SER A 233 -23.03 8.59 -38.62
CA SER A 233 -21.84 8.82 -39.47
C SER A 233 -20.54 8.63 -38.69
N MET A 234 -19.48 8.11 -39.32
CA MET A 234 -18.14 8.10 -38.73
C MET A 234 -17.45 9.47 -38.96
N CYS A 235 -17.02 10.11 -37.88
CA CYS A 235 -16.50 11.48 -37.88
C CYS A 235 -14.99 11.57 -37.57
N GLY A 236 -14.43 10.54 -36.94
CA GLY A 236 -13.00 10.41 -36.64
C GLY A 236 -12.62 8.94 -36.47
N SER A 237 -11.36 8.61 -36.72
CA SER A 237 -10.83 7.24 -36.59
C SER A 237 -9.37 7.32 -36.17
N GLU A 238 -8.96 6.48 -35.22
CA GLU A 238 -7.61 6.41 -34.65
C GLU A 238 -7.20 4.93 -34.50
N ARG A 239 -5.91 4.61 -34.72
CA ARG A 239 -5.40 3.23 -34.62
C ARG A 239 -4.12 3.18 -33.80
N ILE A 240 -4.02 2.20 -32.91
CA ILE A 240 -2.79 1.85 -32.19
C ILE A 240 -2.46 0.37 -32.34
N SER A 241 -1.19 0.03 -32.13
CA SER A 241 -0.76 -1.30 -31.71
C SER A 241 -0.37 -1.25 -30.23
N LEU A 242 -0.67 -2.30 -29.48
CA LEU A 242 -0.29 -2.48 -28.07
C LEU A 242 0.36 -3.86 -27.90
N GLN A 243 1.41 -3.96 -27.08
CA GLN A 243 2.09 -5.22 -26.79
C GLN A 243 1.70 -5.70 -25.39
N TYR A 244 0.89 -6.76 -25.27
CA TYR A 244 0.57 -7.34 -23.97
C TYR A 244 1.56 -8.47 -23.63
N GLN A 245 2.22 -8.35 -22.47
CA GLN A 245 3.14 -9.35 -21.94
C GLN A 245 2.68 -9.84 -20.55
N PRO A 246 2.06 -11.03 -20.42
CA PRO A 246 1.69 -11.58 -19.13
C PRO A 246 2.91 -11.90 -18.25
N LEU A 247 2.93 -11.41 -17.01
CA LEU A 247 3.99 -11.64 -16.04
C LEU A 247 3.78 -12.95 -15.27
N LEU A 248 3.81 -14.08 -15.97
CA LEU A 248 3.53 -15.43 -15.44
C LEU A 248 4.48 -15.87 -14.31
N GLN A 249 5.65 -15.23 -14.18
CA GLN A 249 6.62 -15.46 -13.11
C GLN A 249 6.25 -14.79 -11.77
N LEU A 250 5.18 -14.00 -11.73
CA LEU A 250 4.69 -13.31 -10.53
C LEU A 250 3.44 -14.03 -9.98
N PRO A 251 3.21 -14.03 -8.65
CA PRO A 251 2.05 -14.68 -8.07
C PRO A 251 0.74 -14.00 -8.51
N PRO A 252 -0.33 -14.77 -8.79
CA PRO A 252 -1.63 -14.24 -9.15
C PRO A 252 -2.48 -13.87 -7.92
N LEU A 253 -3.48 -13.01 -8.14
CA LEU A 253 -4.70 -12.99 -7.32
C LEU A 253 -5.60 -14.15 -7.76
N HIS A 254 -5.92 -15.06 -6.84
CA HIS A 254 -6.88 -16.14 -7.10
C HIS A 254 -8.32 -15.66 -6.81
N LEU A 255 -9.28 -16.05 -7.66
CA LEU A 255 -10.71 -15.78 -7.44
C LEU A 255 -11.40 -17.04 -6.89
N ALA A 256 -12.17 -16.91 -5.81
CA ALA A 256 -12.87 -18.00 -5.16
C ALA A 256 -14.33 -17.66 -4.83
N ILE A 257 -15.23 -18.62 -5.01
CA ILE A 257 -16.64 -18.53 -4.60
C ILE A 257 -16.91 -19.62 -3.56
N MET A 258 -17.20 -19.25 -2.31
CA MET A 258 -17.65 -20.19 -1.29
C MET A 258 -19.15 -20.44 -1.41
N VAL A 259 -19.54 -21.72 -1.41
CA VAL A 259 -20.93 -22.20 -1.31
C VAL A 259 -21.10 -23.09 -0.08
N ALA A 260 -22.26 -23.06 0.56
CA ALA A 260 -22.63 -24.00 1.63
C ALA A 260 -22.70 -25.46 1.12
N ARG A 261 -22.57 -26.44 2.03
CA ARG A 261 -22.67 -27.89 1.69
C ARG A 261 -23.98 -28.26 0.99
N ASP A 262 -25.04 -27.55 1.34
CA ASP A 262 -26.44 -27.66 0.93
C ASP A 262 -26.95 -26.38 0.23
N SER A 263 -26.04 -25.59 -0.36
CA SER A 263 -26.39 -24.38 -1.12
C SER A 263 -27.31 -24.69 -2.32
N PRO A 264 -28.32 -23.83 -2.58
CA PRO A 264 -29.12 -23.89 -3.82
C PRO A 264 -28.36 -23.39 -5.06
N LEU A 265 -27.12 -22.89 -4.90
CA LEU A 265 -26.27 -22.31 -5.96
C LEU A 265 -26.89 -21.08 -6.64
N LEU A 266 -27.69 -20.30 -5.88
CA LEU A 266 -28.36 -19.07 -6.31
C LEU A 266 -27.92 -17.88 -5.47
N MET A 267 -27.74 -16.72 -6.11
CA MET A 267 -27.62 -15.41 -5.44
C MET A 267 -29.00 -14.76 -5.29
N ASP A 268 -29.16 -13.90 -4.29
CA ASP A 268 -30.31 -12.99 -4.21
C ASP A 268 -30.39 -12.08 -5.45
N CYS A 269 -31.58 -11.95 -6.02
CA CYS A 269 -31.82 -11.21 -7.25
C CYS A 269 -33.24 -10.63 -7.27
N PRO A 270 -33.42 -9.30 -7.49
CA PRO A 270 -34.72 -8.68 -7.43
C PRO A 270 -35.64 -9.20 -8.56
N PRO A 271 -36.97 -9.21 -8.38
CA PRO A 271 -37.91 -9.80 -9.34
C PRO A 271 -37.74 -9.34 -10.79
N ALA A 272 -37.38 -8.06 -11.01
CA ALA A 272 -37.16 -7.49 -12.34
C ALA A 272 -35.97 -8.09 -13.12
N LYS A 273 -35.01 -8.76 -12.44
CA LYS A 273 -33.89 -9.49 -13.06
C LYS A 273 -33.99 -11.01 -12.87
N HIS A 274 -35.11 -11.49 -12.34
CA HIS A 274 -35.37 -12.90 -12.08
C HIS A 274 -36.00 -13.58 -13.32
N GLY A 275 -35.46 -14.72 -13.74
CA GLY A 275 -36.08 -15.58 -14.78
C GLY A 275 -36.12 -15.04 -16.21
N ALA A 276 -35.54 -13.87 -16.51
CA ALA A 276 -35.49 -13.35 -17.88
C ALA A 276 -34.70 -14.28 -18.83
N ILE A 277 -35.25 -14.47 -20.03
CA ILE A 277 -34.93 -15.48 -21.05
C ILE A 277 -33.43 -15.87 -21.11
N SER A 278 -33.18 -17.18 -20.99
CA SER A 278 -31.91 -17.89 -21.25
C SER A 278 -30.64 -17.44 -20.50
N SER A 279 -30.67 -16.38 -19.69
CA SER A 279 -29.44 -15.78 -19.12
C SER A 279 -29.58 -15.42 -17.64
N ALA A 280 -30.30 -16.26 -16.88
CA ALA A 280 -30.73 -16.03 -15.50
C ALA A 280 -29.64 -15.40 -14.59
N HIS A 281 -29.85 -14.13 -14.23
CA HIS A 281 -28.90 -13.31 -13.45
C HIS A 281 -28.63 -13.85 -12.05
N SER A 282 -29.44 -14.77 -11.53
CA SER A 282 -29.36 -15.37 -10.19
C SER A 282 -28.47 -16.63 -10.09
N SER A 283 -28.02 -17.20 -11.21
CA SER A 283 -27.31 -18.48 -11.24
C SER A 283 -25.83 -18.41 -10.79
N LEU A 284 -25.26 -19.55 -10.39
CA LEU A 284 -23.82 -19.68 -10.13
C LEU A 284 -22.96 -19.37 -11.37
N ASP A 285 -23.39 -19.76 -12.58
CA ASP A 285 -22.71 -19.38 -13.83
C ASP A 285 -22.68 -17.86 -14.03
N ALA A 286 -23.80 -17.18 -13.78
CA ALA A 286 -23.83 -15.73 -13.77
C ALA A 286 -22.90 -15.16 -12.69
N ALA A 287 -22.83 -15.75 -11.50
CA ALA A 287 -21.93 -15.33 -10.41
C ALA A 287 -20.45 -15.44 -10.80
N ILE A 288 -20.06 -16.55 -11.43
CA ILE A 288 -18.71 -16.79 -11.96
C ILE A 288 -18.36 -15.70 -12.99
N LYS A 289 -19.23 -15.47 -13.98
CA LYS A 289 -19.04 -14.47 -15.04
C LYS A 289 -18.93 -13.05 -14.46
N LYS A 290 -19.79 -12.70 -13.49
CA LYS A 290 -19.80 -11.42 -12.79
C LYS A 290 -18.54 -11.17 -11.96
N LEU A 291 -18.09 -12.16 -11.18
CA LEU A 291 -16.85 -12.05 -10.41
C LEU A 291 -15.63 -11.93 -11.34
N LYS A 292 -15.63 -12.65 -12.48
CA LYS A 292 -14.59 -12.57 -13.50
C LYS A 292 -14.50 -11.17 -14.12
N MET A 293 -15.64 -10.59 -14.55
CA MET A 293 -15.66 -9.24 -15.11
C MET A 293 -15.32 -8.15 -14.08
N ALA A 294 -15.80 -8.27 -12.84
CA ALA A 294 -15.39 -7.39 -11.76
C ALA A 294 -13.87 -7.45 -11.53
N ALA A 295 -13.27 -8.65 -11.56
CA ALA A 295 -11.81 -8.81 -11.43
C ALA A 295 -11.01 -8.16 -12.57
N TYR A 296 -11.50 -8.22 -13.81
CA TYR A 296 -10.90 -7.48 -14.93
C TYR A 296 -11.06 -5.96 -14.79
N MET A 297 -12.23 -5.47 -14.34
CA MET A 297 -12.46 -4.06 -14.03
C MET A 297 -11.52 -3.57 -12.91
N TRP A 298 -11.34 -4.36 -11.85
CA TRP A 298 -10.37 -4.07 -10.78
C TRP A 298 -8.94 -4.00 -11.32
N GLN A 299 -8.53 -4.99 -12.12
CA GLN A 299 -7.19 -5.05 -12.70
C GLN A 299 -6.89 -3.79 -13.53
N ALA A 300 -7.82 -3.39 -14.40
CA ALA A 300 -7.69 -2.23 -15.27
C ALA A 300 -7.66 -0.89 -14.50
N LEU A 301 -8.52 -0.74 -13.49
CA LEU A 301 -8.60 0.47 -12.66
C LEU A 301 -7.34 0.67 -11.83
N VAL A 302 -6.84 -0.38 -11.20
CA VAL A 302 -5.60 -0.34 -10.40
C VAL A 302 -4.39 -0.01 -11.28
N ALA A 303 -4.32 -0.56 -12.50
CA ALA A 303 -3.28 -0.24 -13.48
C ALA A 303 -3.24 1.25 -13.86
N GLU A 304 -4.41 1.88 -13.99
CA GLU A 304 -4.52 3.30 -14.32
C GLU A 304 -4.28 4.21 -13.11
N ASP A 305 -4.74 3.83 -11.91
CA ASP A 305 -4.52 4.56 -10.67
C ASP A 305 -3.03 4.64 -10.29
N PHE A 306 -2.24 3.58 -10.52
CA PHE A 306 -0.77 3.64 -10.36
C PHE A 306 -0.12 4.54 -11.39
N ARG A 307 -0.54 4.47 -12.66
CA ARG A 307 0.00 5.31 -13.73
C ARG A 307 -0.26 6.80 -13.45
N LEU A 308 -1.44 7.15 -12.97
CA LEU A 308 -1.82 8.52 -12.58
C LEU A 308 -1.01 9.11 -11.41
N ARG A 309 -0.28 8.25 -10.66
CA ARG A 309 0.66 8.66 -9.59
C ARG A 309 2.11 8.74 -10.06
N GLY A 310 2.41 8.41 -11.32
CA GLY A 310 3.78 8.24 -11.82
C GLY A 310 4.47 6.98 -11.29
N LEU A 311 3.70 5.98 -10.84
CA LEU A 311 4.23 4.68 -10.41
C LEU A 311 4.28 3.65 -11.56
N GLY A 312 4.03 4.05 -12.81
CA GLY A 312 3.90 3.16 -13.97
C GLY A 312 2.59 2.38 -14.00
N ARG A 313 2.30 1.66 -15.09
CA ARG A 313 1.04 0.92 -15.28
C ARG A 313 1.07 -0.45 -14.57
N ARG A 314 0.64 -0.49 -13.30
CA ARG A 314 0.82 -1.66 -12.39
C ARG A 314 -0.48 -2.22 -11.83
N SER A 315 -0.64 -3.53 -11.92
CA SER A 315 -1.77 -4.23 -11.29
C SER A 315 -1.42 -5.70 -11.04
N PHE A 316 -2.23 -6.39 -10.25
CA PHE A 316 -2.07 -7.82 -10.01
C PHE A 316 -2.37 -8.64 -11.27
N ARG A 317 -1.56 -9.67 -11.50
CA ARG A 317 -1.92 -10.80 -12.36
C ARG A 317 -3.18 -11.48 -11.80
N LEU A 318 -4.09 -11.92 -12.67
CA LEU A 318 -5.17 -12.85 -12.28
C LEU A 318 -4.70 -14.29 -12.48
N ASP A 319 -5.22 -15.21 -11.68
CA ASP A 319 -5.07 -16.64 -11.96
C ASP A 319 -5.90 -16.97 -13.21
N GLU A 320 -5.31 -17.63 -14.20
CA GLU A 320 -5.85 -17.72 -15.56
C GLU A 320 -5.70 -19.13 -16.11
N GLU A 321 -6.73 -19.61 -16.80
CA GLU A 321 -6.81 -20.94 -17.40
C GLU A 321 -7.22 -20.86 -18.87
N TRP A 322 -6.87 -21.87 -19.67
CA TRP A 322 -7.32 -21.97 -21.05
C TRP A 322 -8.74 -22.55 -21.08
N GLY A 323 -9.70 -21.76 -21.56
CA GLY A 323 -11.11 -22.12 -21.53
C GLY A 323 -11.93 -21.35 -22.57
N VAL A 324 -13.24 -21.57 -22.60
CA VAL A 324 -14.15 -20.81 -23.47
C VAL A 324 -14.15 -19.34 -23.04
N ASP A 325 -13.92 -18.41 -23.97
CA ASP A 325 -14.11 -16.97 -23.76
C ASP A 325 -15.51 -16.72 -23.20
N THR A 326 -15.60 -16.17 -21.99
CA THR A 326 -16.87 -15.73 -21.38
C THR A 326 -16.93 -14.21 -21.20
N THR A 327 -16.07 -13.47 -21.88
CA THR A 327 -15.85 -12.03 -21.68
C THR A 327 -16.64 -11.17 -22.67
N THR A 328 -17.15 -11.78 -23.75
CA THR A 328 -17.86 -11.13 -24.86
C THR A 328 -19.31 -11.60 -24.96
N ALA A 329 -20.24 -10.74 -25.39
CA ALA A 329 -21.67 -11.06 -25.49
C ALA A 329 -21.97 -12.28 -26.40
N SER A 330 -21.18 -12.48 -27.47
CA SER A 330 -21.31 -13.62 -28.39
C SER A 330 -21.07 -14.97 -27.71
N SER A 331 -20.27 -15.03 -26.65
CA SER A 331 -20.03 -16.26 -25.88
C SER A 331 -21.30 -16.89 -25.29
N LEU A 332 -22.34 -16.09 -25.07
CA LEU A 332 -23.62 -16.56 -24.54
C LEU A 332 -24.53 -17.22 -25.58
N GLN A 333 -24.12 -17.22 -26.86
CA GLN A 333 -24.92 -17.71 -28.00
C GLN A 333 -24.16 -18.66 -28.93
N CYS A 334 -22.84 -18.81 -28.78
CA CYS A 334 -22.06 -19.80 -29.52
C CYS A 334 -22.36 -21.23 -29.04
N ASP A 335 -22.37 -22.17 -29.99
CA ASP A 335 -22.29 -23.61 -29.69
C ASP A 335 -20.91 -23.91 -29.07
N PRO A 336 -20.80 -24.69 -27.97
CA PRO A 336 -19.53 -25.07 -27.35
C PRO A 336 -18.46 -25.59 -28.33
N ASP A 337 -18.85 -26.34 -29.37
CA ASP A 337 -17.91 -26.89 -30.37
C ASP A 337 -17.37 -25.81 -31.33
N THR A 338 -17.96 -24.61 -31.32
CA THR A 338 -17.58 -23.43 -32.11
C THR A 338 -17.06 -22.26 -31.27
N ALA A 339 -17.12 -22.38 -29.95
CA ALA A 339 -16.84 -21.26 -29.05
C ALA A 339 -15.34 -20.90 -29.03
N ARG A 340 -15.03 -19.61 -29.02
CA ARG A 340 -13.64 -19.13 -28.98
C ARG A 340 -12.98 -19.56 -27.68
N MET A 341 -11.81 -20.19 -27.77
CA MET A 341 -10.98 -20.56 -26.63
C MET A 341 -9.94 -19.45 -26.37
N ASP A 342 -9.71 -19.13 -25.11
CA ASP A 342 -8.96 -17.95 -24.67
C ASP A 342 -8.32 -18.18 -23.28
N ALA A 343 -7.38 -17.33 -22.87
CA ALA A 343 -6.81 -17.29 -21.54
C ALA A 343 -7.71 -16.46 -20.60
N ILE A 344 -8.60 -17.14 -19.87
CA ILE A 344 -9.64 -16.50 -19.05
C ILE A 344 -9.30 -16.59 -17.56
N ALA A 345 -9.67 -15.57 -16.79
CA ALA A 345 -9.46 -15.58 -15.34
C ALA A 345 -10.28 -16.70 -14.66
N LYS A 346 -9.60 -17.53 -13.88
CA LYS A 346 -10.10 -18.74 -13.21
C LYS A 346 -10.88 -18.38 -11.95
N VAL A 347 -12.06 -18.96 -11.78
CA VAL A 347 -12.90 -18.80 -10.59
C VAL A 347 -13.15 -20.16 -9.95
N GLN A 348 -12.61 -20.38 -8.76
CA GLN A 348 -12.70 -21.66 -8.06
C GLN A 348 -13.94 -21.70 -7.16
N VAL A 349 -14.88 -22.62 -7.43
CA VAL A 349 -16.07 -22.81 -6.59
C VAL A 349 -15.76 -23.82 -5.49
N ILE A 350 -15.79 -23.36 -4.25
CA ILE A 350 -15.36 -24.11 -3.07
C ILE A 350 -16.58 -24.42 -2.20
N ARG A 351 -16.82 -25.70 -1.93
CA ARG A 351 -17.89 -26.13 -1.02
C ARG A 351 -17.38 -26.14 0.42
N SER A 352 -17.98 -25.30 1.26
CA SER A 352 -17.74 -25.30 2.71
C SER A 352 -18.40 -26.52 3.35
N GLU A 353 -17.85 -26.96 4.49
CA GLU A 353 -18.52 -27.94 5.35
C GLU A 353 -19.75 -27.34 6.06
N ARG A 354 -19.85 -26.00 6.16
CA ARG A 354 -20.96 -25.29 6.79
C ARG A 354 -22.24 -25.39 5.96
N SER A 355 -23.38 -25.53 6.63
CA SER A 355 -24.70 -25.44 6.00
C SER A 355 -25.14 -24.00 5.70
N LEU A 356 -26.13 -23.88 4.82
CA LEU A 356 -26.81 -22.63 4.47
C LEU A 356 -27.36 -21.93 5.72
N ALA A 357 -27.87 -22.71 6.69
CA ALA A 357 -28.38 -22.19 7.96
C ALA A 357 -27.25 -21.69 8.89
N GLU A 358 -26.07 -22.31 8.86
CA GLU A 358 -24.88 -21.83 9.60
C GLU A 358 -24.35 -20.52 8.98
N LEU A 359 -24.21 -20.44 7.65
CA LEU A 359 -23.76 -19.22 6.97
C LEU A 359 -24.77 -18.07 7.11
N ARG A 360 -26.07 -18.37 7.04
CA ARG A 360 -27.14 -17.38 7.20
C ARG A 360 -27.53 -17.12 8.67
N ASN A 361 -26.76 -17.60 9.65
CA ASN A 361 -27.04 -17.30 11.06
C ASN A 361 -26.78 -15.80 11.35
N ALA A 362 -27.77 -15.13 11.94
CA ALA A 362 -27.65 -13.71 12.33
C ALA A 362 -26.54 -13.45 13.37
N ASP A 363 -26.08 -14.47 14.10
CA ASP A 363 -24.94 -14.35 15.03
C ASP A 363 -23.56 -14.43 14.35
N VAL A 364 -23.49 -14.68 13.03
CA VAL A 364 -22.25 -14.51 12.22
C VAL A 364 -22.35 -13.41 11.15
N ALA A 365 -23.51 -12.76 11.01
CA ALA A 365 -23.69 -11.65 10.10
C ALA A 365 -22.90 -10.41 10.59
N GLN A 366 -21.86 -10.02 9.85
CA GLN A 366 -20.90 -8.99 10.30
C GLN A 366 -21.57 -7.62 10.60
N GLN A 367 -22.67 -7.30 9.92
CA GLN A 367 -23.46 -6.08 10.12
C GLN A 367 -24.30 -6.07 11.41
N ASN A 368 -24.53 -7.23 12.05
CA ASN A 368 -25.31 -7.30 13.28
C ASN A 368 -24.48 -6.81 14.48
N HIS A 369 -24.78 -5.61 14.97
CA HIS A 369 -24.11 -5.03 16.16
C HIS A 369 -24.31 -5.86 17.45
N ARG A 370 -25.28 -6.77 17.49
CA ARG A 370 -25.55 -7.67 18.64
C ARG A 370 -24.95 -9.08 18.48
N SER A 371 -24.27 -9.36 17.37
CA SER A 371 -23.64 -10.66 17.10
C SER A 371 -22.41 -10.88 17.99
N ARG A 372 -22.27 -12.10 18.52
CA ARG A 372 -21.12 -12.55 19.32
C ARG A 372 -19.99 -13.12 18.46
N ASN A 373 -20.27 -13.58 17.24
CA ASN A 373 -19.30 -14.20 16.33
C ASN A 373 -19.21 -13.48 14.96
N ARG A 374 -19.00 -12.16 14.98
CA ARG A 374 -18.97 -11.30 13.77
C ARG A 374 -17.87 -11.66 12.74
N GLU A 375 -16.90 -12.48 13.13
CA GLU A 375 -15.77 -12.95 12.31
C GLU A 375 -15.95 -14.40 11.80
N GLY A 376 -17.04 -15.07 12.19
CA GLY A 376 -17.29 -16.48 11.83
C GLY A 376 -17.27 -16.73 10.32
N LEU A 377 -17.91 -15.86 9.54
CA LEU A 377 -17.93 -15.97 8.06
C LEU A 377 -16.54 -15.86 7.41
N TYR A 378 -15.62 -15.09 7.98
CA TYR A 378 -14.25 -15.02 7.49
C TYR A 378 -13.52 -16.35 7.78
N THR A 379 -13.65 -16.83 9.02
CA THR A 379 -13.06 -18.09 9.48
C THR A 379 -13.57 -19.28 8.67
N TYR A 380 -14.87 -19.37 8.40
CA TYR A 380 -15.46 -20.46 7.59
C TYR A 380 -14.97 -20.49 6.13
N PHE A 381 -14.59 -19.32 5.58
CA PHE A 381 -14.01 -19.22 4.25
C PHE A 381 -12.54 -19.68 4.28
N GLU A 382 -11.75 -19.26 5.29
CA GLU A 382 -10.39 -19.76 5.47
C GLU A 382 -10.35 -21.28 5.74
N GLU A 383 -11.30 -21.81 6.53
CA GLU A 383 -11.52 -23.26 6.71
C GLU A 383 -11.78 -23.93 5.35
N ALA A 384 -12.71 -23.42 4.54
CA ALA A 384 -13.05 -24.02 3.24
C ALA A 384 -11.88 -23.97 2.23
N LEU A 385 -11.13 -22.87 2.20
CA LEU A 385 -9.91 -22.72 1.37
C LEU A 385 -8.82 -23.71 1.79
N ALA A 386 -8.59 -23.87 3.10
CA ALA A 386 -7.60 -24.82 3.62
C ALA A 386 -7.97 -26.28 3.28
N HIS A 387 -9.24 -26.67 3.38
CA HIS A 387 -9.72 -28.01 3.01
C HIS A 387 -9.69 -28.27 1.50
N HIS A 388 -9.84 -27.25 0.66
CA HIS A 388 -9.65 -27.36 -0.80
C HIS A 388 -8.19 -27.67 -1.18
N GLY A 389 -7.23 -27.26 -0.34
CA GLY A 389 -5.81 -27.47 -0.62
C GLY A 389 -5.30 -26.57 -1.74
N SER A 390 -4.40 -27.08 -2.60
CA SER A 390 -3.74 -26.29 -3.65
C SER A 390 -4.75 -25.56 -4.56
N PRO A 391 -4.53 -24.27 -4.91
CA PRO A 391 -3.36 -23.43 -4.62
C PRO A 391 -3.36 -22.77 -3.23
N PHE A 392 -4.41 -22.97 -2.43
CA PHE A 392 -4.71 -22.23 -1.19
C PHE A 392 -3.90 -22.65 0.05
N VAL A 393 -2.79 -23.38 -0.12
CA VAL A 393 -1.95 -23.84 1.00
C VAL A 393 -1.12 -22.69 1.58
N GLY A 394 -0.99 -22.62 2.91
CA GLY A 394 -0.26 -21.50 3.55
C GLY A 394 1.18 -21.30 3.06
N ALA A 395 1.85 -22.37 2.62
CA ALA A 395 3.21 -22.33 2.10
C ALA A 395 3.38 -21.55 0.79
N THR A 396 2.36 -21.49 -0.08
CA THR A 396 2.39 -20.69 -1.33
C THR A 396 2.06 -19.21 -1.09
N ARG A 397 1.65 -18.85 0.14
CA ARG A 397 1.23 -17.50 0.56
C ARG A 397 0.22 -16.84 -0.40
N PRO A 398 -0.86 -17.55 -0.79
CA PRO A 398 -1.79 -17.10 -1.81
C PRO A 398 -2.57 -15.86 -1.35
N VAL A 399 -2.88 -14.97 -2.29
CA VAL A 399 -3.84 -13.88 -2.07
C VAL A 399 -5.14 -14.23 -2.81
N VAL A 400 -6.26 -14.14 -2.09
CA VAL A 400 -7.57 -14.63 -2.55
C VAL A 400 -8.62 -13.52 -2.48
N ALA A 401 -9.34 -13.33 -3.58
CA ALA A 401 -10.60 -12.59 -3.64
C ALA A 401 -11.76 -13.59 -3.48
N GLY A 402 -12.35 -13.64 -2.28
CA GLY A 402 -13.40 -14.57 -1.91
C GLY A 402 -14.80 -13.95 -1.94
N MET A 403 -15.73 -14.58 -2.65
CA MET A 403 -17.15 -14.21 -2.65
C MET A 403 -17.99 -15.30 -1.97
N ILE A 404 -18.86 -14.94 -1.02
CA ILE A 404 -19.84 -15.87 -0.44
C ILE A 404 -21.06 -15.89 -1.35
N GLN A 405 -21.34 -17.01 -2.03
CA GLN A 405 -22.47 -17.12 -2.96
C GLN A 405 -23.82 -16.98 -2.25
N ASP A 406 -23.93 -17.53 -1.05
CA ASP A 406 -25.19 -17.72 -0.32
C ASP A 406 -25.69 -16.48 0.45
N SER A 407 -25.13 -15.29 0.21
CA SER A 407 -25.60 -14.04 0.85
C SER A 407 -27.09 -13.79 0.62
N HIS A 408 -27.79 -13.26 1.63
CA HIS A 408 -29.24 -13.09 1.59
C HIS A 408 -29.73 -11.88 2.38
N TYR A 409 -30.67 -11.11 1.83
CA TYR A 409 -31.30 -10.00 2.52
C TYR A 409 -32.52 -10.47 3.34
N PHE A 410 -32.38 -10.48 4.66
CA PHE A 410 -33.45 -10.87 5.57
C PHE A 410 -34.28 -9.64 5.98
N VAL A 411 -35.29 -9.37 5.14
CA VAL A 411 -36.19 -8.20 5.20
C VAL A 411 -36.73 -7.93 6.61
N GLU A 412 -37.18 -8.95 7.35
CA GLU A 412 -37.79 -8.81 8.69
C GLU A 412 -36.89 -8.14 9.75
N LYS A 413 -35.57 -8.15 9.55
CA LYS A 413 -34.59 -7.51 10.45
C LYS A 413 -33.71 -6.48 9.75
N SER A 414 -33.95 -6.22 8.47
CA SER A 414 -33.09 -5.40 7.60
C SER A 414 -31.61 -5.79 7.65
N LEU A 415 -31.31 -7.10 7.71
CA LEU A 415 -29.95 -7.65 7.86
C LEU A 415 -29.51 -8.42 6.62
N ILE A 416 -28.25 -8.26 6.24
CA ILE A 416 -27.61 -9.06 5.18
C ILE A 416 -26.92 -10.27 5.83
N LEU A 417 -27.53 -11.44 5.66
CA LEU A 417 -27.06 -12.73 6.16
C LEU A 417 -26.05 -13.35 5.18
N ALA A 418 -25.15 -14.20 5.67
CA ALA A 418 -24.05 -14.77 4.89
C ALA A 418 -23.24 -13.71 4.09
N HIS A 419 -23.11 -12.51 4.66
CA HIS A 419 -22.27 -11.42 4.15
C HIS A 419 -21.24 -11.01 5.22
N ALA A 420 -20.00 -10.86 4.79
CA ALA A 420 -18.96 -10.13 5.49
C ALA A 420 -18.14 -9.34 4.46
N ALA A 421 -17.73 -8.13 4.82
CA ALA A 421 -16.74 -7.32 4.12
C ALA A 421 -15.49 -7.24 5.02
N ARG A 422 -14.48 -8.07 4.73
CA ARG A 422 -13.21 -8.08 5.48
C ARG A 422 -12.04 -8.50 4.61
N GLY A 423 -11.01 -7.66 4.56
CA GLY A 423 -9.68 -8.01 4.07
C GLY A 423 -8.68 -8.20 5.21
N CYS A 424 -7.85 -9.24 5.16
CA CYS A 424 -6.71 -9.40 6.07
C CYS A 424 -5.52 -10.04 5.36
N HIS A 425 -4.32 -9.53 5.64
CA HIS A 425 -3.06 -9.99 5.08
C HIS A 425 -2.30 -10.83 6.10
N LYS A 426 -1.85 -12.04 5.70
CA LYS A 426 -1.02 -12.92 6.53
C LYS A 426 0.33 -13.13 5.82
N PRO A 427 1.40 -12.40 6.18
CA PRO A 427 2.70 -12.45 5.48
C PRO A 427 3.37 -13.84 5.38
N ALA A 428 2.95 -14.78 6.23
CA ALA A 428 3.44 -16.16 6.28
C ALA A 428 2.37 -17.23 5.93
N GLY A 429 1.24 -16.84 5.34
CA GLY A 429 0.12 -17.74 5.05
C GLY A 429 -0.83 -17.22 3.97
N LEU A 430 -2.02 -17.80 3.92
CA LEU A 430 -3.10 -17.36 3.03
C LEU A 430 -3.62 -15.98 3.44
N SER A 431 -3.76 -15.07 2.48
CA SER A 431 -4.36 -13.75 2.67
C SER A 431 -5.68 -13.67 1.90
N LEU A 432 -6.74 -13.16 2.53
CA LEU A 432 -8.10 -13.25 2.01
C LEU A 432 -8.87 -11.93 2.17
N GLY A 433 -9.52 -11.52 1.10
CA GLY A 433 -10.57 -10.50 1.09
C GLY A 433 -11.92 -11.13 0.81
N VAL A 434 -12.83 -11.11 1.77
CA VAL A 434 -14.20 -11.67 1.67
C VAL A 434 -15.20 -10.57 1.33
N PHE A 435 -16.12 -10.85 0.42
CA PHE A 435 -17.35 -10.07 0.18
C PHE A 435 -18.56 -10.99 -0.02
N GLY A 436 -19.78 -10.45 0.10
CA GLY A 436 -21.04 -11.18 -0.13
C GLY A 436 -21.55 -11.05 -1.57
N SER A 437 -22.35 -12.02 -2.03
CA SER A 437 -22.99 -11.99 -3.35
C SER A 437 -24.16 -11.00 -3.46
N HIS A 438 -24.56 -10.33 -2.37
CA HIS A 438 -25.82 -9.62 -2.23
C HIS A 438 -26.02 -8.47 -3.22
N THR A 439 -24.96 -7.80 -3.69
CA THR A 439 -25.03 -6.76 -4.73
C THR A 439 -24.92 -7.30 -6.17
N THR A 440 -24.51 -8.56 -6.32
CA THR A 440 -24.01 -9.07 -7.62
C THR A 440 -25.10 -9.23 -8.66
N TYR A 441 -26.39 -9.21 -8.30
CA TYR A 441 -27.50 -9.19 -9.26
C TYR A 441 -27.34 -8.08 -10.33
N ALA A 442 -26.75 -6.94 -9.95
CA ALA A 442 -26.54 -5.78 -10.82
C ALA A 442 -25.19 -5.76 -11.57
N TRP A 443 -24.28 -6.69 -11.30
CA TRP A 443 -22.93 -6.69 -11.91
C TRP A 443 -22.97 -7.19 -13.37
N PRO A 444 -22.08 -6.70 -14.24
CA PRO A 444 -21.97 -7.13 -15.64
C PRO A 444 -21.37 -8.53 -15.75
N ARG A 445 -21.86 -9.33 -16.71
CA ARG A 445 -21.41 -10.72 -16.99
C ARG A 445 -20.37 -10.79 -18.11
N PHE A 446 -20.34 -9.80 -19.00
CA PHE A 446 -19.46 -9.66 -20.16
C PHE A 446 -19.21 -8.16 -20.44
N LEU A 447 -18.23 -7.84 -21.27
CA LEU A 447 -17.70 -6.47 -21.45
C LEU A 447 -18.74 -5.50 -22.03
N GLU A 448 -19.54 -5.95 -23.01
CA GLU A 448 -20.60 -5.16 -23.62
C GLU A 448 -21.77 -4.85 -22.66
N GLU A 449 -21.89 -5.57 -21.53
CA GLU A 449 -22.89 -5.28 -20.50
C GLU A 449 -22.49 -4.10 -19.60
N ILE A 450 -21.19 -3.77 -19.53
CA ILE A 450 -20.63 -2.78 -18.60
C ILE A 450 -21.31 -1.40 -18.71
N PRO A 451 -21.49 -0.79 -19.90
CA PRO A 451 -22.18 0.49 -20.02
C PRO A 451 -23.62 0.42 -19.50
N SER A 452 -24.33 -0.68 -19.73
CA SER A 452 -25.71 -0.84 -19.23
C SER A 452 -25.75 -0.93 -17.70
N CYS A 453 -24.94 -1.79 -17.09
CA CYS A 453 -24.85 -1.95 -15.63
C CYS A 453 -24.40 -0.68 -14.88
N LEU A 454 -23.58 0.16 -15.51
CA LEU A 454 -23.08 1.41 -14.92
C LEU A 454 -23.98 2.63 -15.22
N LEU A 455 -25.01 2.49 -16.05
CA LEU A 455 -26.00 3.54 -16.35
C LEU A 455 -27.43 3.20 -15.90
N ASP A 456 -27.68 1.96 -15.46
CA ASP A 456 -28.98 1.46 -15.01
C ASP A 456 -29.45 2.15 -13.71
N THR A 457 -30.18 3.25 -13.85
CA THR A 457 -30.76 3.99 -12.71
C THR A 457 -32.08 3.39 -12.20
N THR A 458 -32.49 2.20 -12.66
CA THR A 458 -33.75 1.59 -12.19
C THR A 458 -33.68 1.25 -10.69
N PRO A 459 -34.79 1.42 -9.94
CA PRO A 459 -34.85 1.04 -8.53
C PRO A 459 -34.63 -0.46 -8.32
N THR A 460 -33.93 -0.82 -7.25
CA THR A 460 -33.67 -2.22 -6.88
C THR A 460 -34.88 -2.90 -6.22
N GLY A 461 -35.67 -2.13 -5.47
CA GLY A 461 -36.88 -2.58 -4.77
C GLY A 461 -36.59 -3.34 -3.48
N ASP A 462 -37.63 -3.50 -2.65
CA ASP A 462 -37.49 -3.93 -1.24
C ASP A 462 -37.11 -5.42 -1.06
N ALA A 463 -37.01 -6.17 -2.16
CA ALA A 463 -36.62 -7.58 -2.17
C ALA A 463 -35.10 -7.81 -2.01
N VAL A 464 -34.29 -6.75 -2.02
CA VAL A 464 -32.83 -6.80 -1.86
C VAL A 464 -32.32 -5.67 -0.96
N ALA A 465 -31.12 -5.83 -0.41
CA ALA A 465 -30.58 -4.90 0.57
C ALA A 465 -30.18 -3.55 -0.04
N ASN A 466 -30.72 -2.46 0.50
CA ASN A 466 -30.17 -1.12 0.27
C ASN A 466 -28.92 -0.88 1.15
N ASP A 467 -27.86 -1.67 0.90
CA ASP A 467 -26.65 -1.69 1.74
C ASP A 467 -26.00 -0.29 1.83
N ARG A 468 -25.78 0.17 3.07
CA ARG A 468 -25.36 1.53 3.46
C ARG A 468 -26.14 2.69 2.79
N GLY A 469 -27.36 2.44 2.28
CA GLY A 469 -28.13 3.42 1.51
C GLY A 469 -27.65 3.64 0.06
N ALA A 470 -26.60 2.93 -0.37
CA ALA A 470 -25.95 3.11 -1.68
C ALA A 470 -26.52 2.19 -2.78
N CYS A 471 -27.36 1.22 -2.44
CA CYS A 471 -27.87 0.18 -3.33
C CYS A 471 -29.35 0.35 -3.72
N SER A 472 -29.85 1.58 -3.71
CA SER A 472 -31.23 1.94 -4.07
C SER A 472 -31.53 1.90 -5.57
N THR A 473 -30.48 1.99 -6.41
CA THR A 473 -30.54 1.77 -7.87
C THR A 473 -29.60 0.65 -8.29
N MET A 474 -29.85 0.05 -9.46
CA MET A 474 -28.99 -1.02 -9.99
C MET A 474 -27.54 -0.54 -10.20
N GLN A 475 -27.35 0.65 -10.78
CA GLN A 475 -26.06 1.35 -10.85
C GLN A 475 -25.42 1.49 -9.46
N GLY A 476 -26.21 1.90 -8.46
CA GLY A 476 -25.76 2.03 -7.07
C GLY A 476 -25.19 0.73 -6.52
N ALA A 477 -25.95 -0.36 -6.61
CA ALA A 477 -25.53 -1.69 -6.19
C ALA A 477 -24.32 -2.23 -6.99
N CYS A 478 -24.28 -1.97 -8.30
CA CYS A 478 -23.18 -2.35 -9.17
C CYS A 478 -21.86 -1.66 -8.77
N CYS A 479 -21.89 -0.33 -8.69
CA CYS A 479 -20.73 0.48 -8.36
C CYS A 479 -20.28 0.28 -6.89
N PHE A 480 -21.20 0.31 -5.92
CA PHE A 480 -20.89 0.10 -4.49
C PHE A 480 -20.33 -1.31 -4.21
N GLY A 481 -20.93 -2.35 -4.79
CA GLY A 481 -20.51 -3.73 -4.55
C GLY A 481 -19.10 -4.03 -5.06
N GLN A 482 -18.81 -3.62 -6.30
CA GLN A 482 -17.50 -3.85 -6.90
C GLN A 482 -16.40 -3.03 -6.19
N GLU A 483 -16.68 -1.79 -5.80
CA GLU A 483 -15.74 -0.98 -5.02
C GLU A 483 -15.48 -1.60 -3.64
N SER A 484 -16.55 -1.96 -2.91
CA SER A 484 -16.46 -2.51 -1.56
C SER A 484 -15.68 -3.83 -1.51
N MET A 485 -15.81 -4.67 -2.54
CA MET A 485 -15.01 -5.89 -2.67
C MET A 485 -13.53 -5.59 -2.98
N LEU A 486 -13.23 -4.62 -3.85
CA LEU A 486 -11.85 -4.19 -4.13
C LEU A 486 -11.17 -3.58 -2.89
N GLN A 487 -11.91 -2.89 -2.02
CA GLN A 487 -11.41 -2.45 -0.71
C GLN A 487 -10.97 -3.63 0.18
N GLN A 488 -11.68 -4.76 0.16
CA GLN A 488 -11.28 -5.96 0.92
C GLN A 488 -10.07 -6.67 0.31
N ILE A 489 -9.97 -6.69 -1.01
CA ILE A 489 -8.81 -7.23 -1.74
C ILE A 489 -7.55 -6.40 -1.43
N ARG A 490 -7.67 -5.06 -1.30
CA ARG A 490 -6.57 -4.20 -0.83
C ARG A 490 -6.13 -4.56 0.59
N GLY A 491 -7.07 -4.86 1.49
CA GLY A 491 -6.79 -5.40 2.83
C GLY A 491 -6.05 -6.74 2.79
N ALA A 492 -6.39 -7.63 1.86
CA ALA A 492 -5.71 -8.92 1.65
C ALA A 492 -4.25 -8.76 1.20
N PHE A 493 -3.92 -7.73 0.41
CA PHE A 493 -2.53 -7.41 0.08
C PHE A 493 -1.77 -6.69 1.21
N GLY A 494 -2.45 -6.22 2.26
CA GLY A 494 -1.84 -5.60 3.44
C GLY A 494 -1.76 -4.07 3.38
N ALA A 495 -2.65 -3.42 2.63
CA ALA A 495 -2.86 -1.98 2.67
C ALA A 495 -4.21 -1.68 3.35
N GLU A 496 -4.18 -1.69 4.68
CA GLU A 496 -5.30 -1.33 5.57
C GLU A 496 -5.71 0.15 5.37
N MET A 497 -6.92 0.52 5.78
CA MET A 497 -7.39 1.91 5.63
C MET A 497 -6.59 2.87 6.51
N THR A 498 -5.71 3.65 5.88
CA THR A 498 -5.25 4.93 6.44
C THR A 498 -6.45 5.87 6.58
N ALA A 499 -6.53 6.65 7.67
CA ALA A 499 -7.73 7.44 8.02
C ALA A 499 -8.12 8.52 6.99
N GLY A 500 -7.22 8.89 6.07
CA GLY A 500 -7.50 9.78 4.93
C GLY A 500 -8.07 9.08 3.68
N THR A 501 -8.16 7.75 3.67
CA THR A 501 -8.79 6.99 2.58
C THR A 501 -10.31 7.15 2.67
N ARG A 502 -10.95 7.73 1.65
CA ARG A 502 -12.41 7.97 1.64
C ARG A 502 -13.19 6.68 1.92
N THR A 503 -14.00 6.69 2.97
CA THR A 503 -15.26 5.93 2.98
C THR A 503 -16.17 6.60 1.94
N ILE A 504 -16.34 6.00 0.76
CA ILE A 504 -17.11 6.62 -0.32
C ILE A 504 -18.61 6.41 -0.08
N GLU A 505 -19.26 7.44 0.49
CA GLU A 505 -20.71 7.49 0.74
C GLU A 505 -21.56 7.71 -0.53
N SER A 506 -20.97 7.68 -1.73
CA SER A 506 -21.66 7.92 -3.00
C SER A 506 -21.02 7.14 -4.13
N SER A 507 -21.77 6.24 -4.75
CA SER A 507 -21.31 5.29 -5.80
C SER A 507 -20.69 5.91 -7.06
N LYS A 508 -20.83 7.23 -7.27
CA LYS A 508 -20.44 7.94 -8.50
C LYS A 508 -18.98 7.77 -8.92
N PRO A 509 -17.95 7.87 -8.03
CA PRO A 509 -16.54 7.80 -8.44
C PRO A 509 -16.15 6.49 -9.11
N TRP A 510 -16.83 5.37 -8.79
CA TRP A 510 -16.63 4.10 -9.47
C TRP A 510 -17.17 4.15 -10.90
N CYS A 511 -18.41 4.61 -11.06
CA CYS A 511 -19.06 4.67 -12.37
C CYS A 511 -18.32 5.69 -13.29
N ASP A 512 -17.88 6.83 -12.73
CA ASP A 512 -17.00 7.84 -13.36
C ASP A 512 -15.61 7.28 -13.74
N ALA A 513 -15.15 6.18 -13.13
CA ALA A 513 -13.85 5.60 -13.44
C ALA A 513 -13.83 4.91 -14.80
N PHE A 514 -14.89 4.19 -15.16
CA PHE A 514 -14.98 3.36 -16.37
C PHE A 514 -15.74 4.01 -17.53
N LEU A 515 -16.65 4.95 -17.26
CA LEU A 515 -17.41 5.67 -18.29
C LEU A 515 -17.10 7.17 -18.29
N ALA A 516 -17.36 7.83 -19.42
CA ALA A 516 -17.58 9.27 -19.44
C ALA A 516 -19.05 9.53 -19.06
N LEU A 517 -19.30 10.25 -17.95
CA LEU A 517 -20.66 10.56 -17.47
C LEU A 517 -20.97 12.06 -17.62
N PRO A 518 -22.22 12.46 -17.95
CA PRO A 518 -22.65 13.85 -17.92
C PRO A 518 -22.54 14.44 -16.50
N ARG A 519 -21.75 15.51 -16.32
CA ARG A 519 -21.57 16.14 -15.01
C ARG A 519 -22.79 17.00 -14.63
N ALA A 520 -23.37 16.73 -13.47
CA ALA A 520 -24.58 17.39 -12.99
C ALA A 520 -24.31 18.78 -12.38
N GLY A 521 -23.96 19.76 -13.21
CA GLY A 521 -23.98 21.19 -12.85
C GLY A 521 -22.74 21.98 -13.26
N GLU A 522 -22.94 23.26 -13.60
CA GLU A 522 -21.92 24.16 -14.14
C GLU A 522 -20.69 24.38 -13.23
N LYS A 523 -20.82 24.15 -11.92
CA LYS A 523 -19.75 24.41 -10.94
C LYS A 523 -18.59 23.40 -11.01
N ASP A 524 -18.81 22.16 -11.44
CA ASP A 524 -17.74 21.15 -11.52
C ASP A 524 -16.84 21.30 -12.76
N LEU A 525 -17.29 22.05 -13.78
CA LEU A 525 -16.53 22.32 -15.01
C LEU A 525 -15.33 23.24 -14.76
N GLN A 526 -15.44 24.20 -13.83
CA GLN A 526 -14.34 25.13 -13.49
C GLN A 526 -13.21 24.47 -12.67
N SER A 527 -13.42 23.26 -12.15
CA SER A 527 -12.53 22.67 -11.14
C SER A 527 -11.24 22.07 -11.69
N GLY A 528 -11.21 21.66 -12.97
CA GLY A 528 -10.12 20.88 -13.58
C GLY A 528 -9.75 19.58 -12.86
N LYS A 529 -10.58 19.15 -11.89
CA LYS A 529 -10.15 18.26 -10.81
C LYS A 529 -10.04 16.83 -11.31
N ARG A 530 -8.82 16.27 -11.22
CA ARG A 530 -8.56 14.83 -11.44
C ARG A 530 -9.48 14.01 -10.52
N PRO A 531 -9.97 12.82 -10.94
CA PRO A 531 -10.76 11.96 -10.07
C PRO A 531 -10.01 11.68 -8.77
N SER A 532 -10.75 11.50 -7.66
CA SER A 532 -10.12 11.21 -6.36
C SER A 532 -9.29 9.92 -6.47
N PRO A 533 -8.05 9.90 -5.95
CA PRO A 533 -7.20 8.71 -5.99
C PRO A 533 -7.87 7.54 -5.26
N LEU A 534 -7.74 6.33 -5.79
CA LEU A 534 -8.38 5.13 -5.23
C LEU A 534 -7.80 4.78 -3.84
N TRP A 535 -6.47 4.82 -3.73
CA TRP A 535 -5.67 4.56 -2.52
C TRP A 535 -4.86 5.83 -2.12
N ASP A 536 -4.28 5.96 -0.92
CA ASP A 536 -3.22 6.98 -0.73
C ASP A 536 -1.92 6.55 -1.44
N LEU A 537 -1.04 7.51 -1.74
CA LEU A 537 0.30 7.21 -2.23
C LEU A 537 1.08 6.29 -1.28
N GLN A 538 0.92 6.43 0.05
CA GLN A 538 1.55 5.50 1.01
C GLN A 538 1.11 4.05 0.76
N ASP A 539 -0.19 3.83 0.55
CA ASP A 539 -0.75 2.49 0.34
C ASP A 539 -0.36 1.92 -1.04
N ALA A 540 -0.30 2.76 -2.09
CA ALA A 540 0.26 2.37 -3.37
C ALA A 540 1.75 1.94 -3.27
N LEU A 541 2.56 2.66 -2.48
CA LEU A 541 3.99 2.32 -2.26
C LEU A 541 4.18 1.08 -1.37
N ARG A 542 3.29 0.83 -0.40
CA ARG A 542 3.25 -0.44 0.36
C ARG A 542 2.97 -1.64 -0.55
N LEU A 543 2.12 -1.45 -1.56
CA LEU A 543 1.73 -2.49 -2.51
C LEU A 543 2.79 -2.72 -3.60
N LEU A 544 3.50 -1.67 -4.03
CA LEU A 544 4.67 -1.73 -4.90
C LEU A 544 5.77 -2.69 -4.39
N ALA A 545 5.90 -2.84 -3.06
CA ALA A 545 6.86 -3.78 -2.46
C ALA A 545 6.49 -5.27 -2.65
N LYS A 546 5.21 -5.58 -2.94
CA LYS A 546 4.68 -6.95 -3.10
C LYS A 546 4.98 -7.47 -4.51
N ASP A 547 5.33 -8.75 -4.65
CA ASP A 547 5.65 -9.33 -5.96
C ASP A 547 4.51 -9.24 -6.99
N HIS A 548 3.25 -9.25 -6.54
CA HIS A 548 2.05 -9.08 -7.37
C HIS A 548 2.00 -7.77 -8.17
N PHE A 549 2.74 -6.72 -7.79
CA PHE A 549 2.71 -5.38 -8.43
C PHE A 549 4.03 -5.03 -9.14
N LYS A 550 4.94 -6.00 -9.32
CA LYS A 550 6.25 -5.75 -9.92
C LYS A 550 6.20 -5.75 -11.44
N LEU A 551 7.05 -4.94 -12.06
CA LEU A 551 7.27 -4.84 -13.49
C LEU A 551 8.73 -5.21 -13.86
N PRO A 552 9.01 -5.57 -15.12
CA PRO A 552 10.38 -5.67 -15.61
C PRO A 552 11.16 -4.37 -15.39
N GLY A 553 12.40 -4.48 -14.91
CA GLY A 553 13.27 -3.33 -14.59
C GLY A 553 13.16 -2.82 -13.14
N ASP A 554 12.24 -3.33 -12.33
CA ASP A 554 12.08 -2.90 -10.94
C ASP A 554 13.34 -3.09 -10.08
N ARG A 555 13.74 -2.01 -9.40
CA ARG A 555 14.74 -2.06 -8.35
C ARG A 555 14.20 -2.82 -7.13
N ARG A 556 14.92 -3.86 -6.71
CA ARG A 556 14.73 -4.46 -5.37
C ARG A 556 15.52 -3.64 -4.35
N TYR A 557 14.88 -3.23 -3.25
CA TYR A 557 15.59 -2.64 -2.12
C TYR A 557 16.49 -3.68 -1.45
N THR A 558 17.66 -3.25 -0.98
CA THR A 558 18.48 -4.05 -0.04
C THR A 558 17.80 -4.11 1.34
N ALA A 559 18.20 -5.07 2.18
CA ALA A 559 17.70 -5.13 3.56
C ALA A 559 17.92 -3.80 4.31
N THR A 560 19.11 -3.20 4.16
CA THR A 560 19.45 -1.88 4.75
C THR A 560 18.49 -0.77 4.31
N GLU A 561 18.07 -0.73 3.04
CA GLU A 561 17.11 0.26 2.53
C GLU A 561 15.67 -0.07 2.94
N GLN A 562 15.32 -1.35 3.02
CA GLN A 562 14.03 -1.82 3.49
C GLN A 562 13.83 -1.49 4.98
N ASP A 563 14.90 -1.57 5.78
CA ASP A 563 14.90 -1.33 7.22
C ASP A 563 15.23 0.12 7.61
N SER A 564 15.88 0.90 6.74
CA SER A 564 16.20 2.32 7.01
C SER A 564 14.95 3.14 7.37
N PRO A 565 15.04 4.08 8.32
CA PRO A 565 13.98 5.05 8.60
C PRO A 565 13.97 6.18 7.57
N VAL A 566 12.84 6.87 7.46
CA VAL A 566 12.78 8.22 6.89
C VAL A 566 13.26 9.19 7.96
N MET A 567 14.26 10.01 7.63
CA MET A 567 14.86 10.95 8.57
C MET A 567 14.50 12.38 8.19
N VAL A 568 14.04 13.14 9.17
CA VAL A 568 13.74 14.57 9.06
C VAL A 568 14.54 15.30 10.13
N ARG A 569 15.26 16.35 9.75
CA ARG A 569 16.15 17.09 10.64
C ARG A 569 16.34 18.53 10.17
N CYS A 570 16.73 19.41 11.08
CA CYS A 570 17.48 20.60 10.69
C CYS A 570 18.90 20.17 10.26
N VAL A 571 19.52 20.92 9.34
CA VAL A 571 20.97 20.89 9.02
C VAL A 571 21.48 22.32 8.85
N LEU A 572 22.80 22.49 8.76
CA LEU A 572 23.41 23.74 8.32
C LEU A 572 23.74 23.66 6.82
N ASN A 573 23.64 24.78 6.10
CA ASN A 573 24.17 24.92 4.73
C ASN A 573 25.64 25.40 4.73
N ASP A 574 26.25 25.52 3.55
CA ASP A 574 27.63 26.01 3.37
C ASP A 574 27.80 27.49 3.79
N GLN A 575 26.69 28.21 3.99
CA GLN A 575 26.61 29.59 4.47
C GLN A 575 26.34 29.65 5.98
N ASP A 576 26.40 28.50 6.65
CA ASP A 576 26.35 28.32 8.09
C ASP A 576 24.96 28.60 8.73
N GLU A 577 23.90 28.58 7.90
CA GLU A 577 22.49 28.86 8.21
C GLU A 577 21.64 27.59 8.41
N ALA A 578 20.61 27.67 9.26
CA ALA A 578 19.66 26.58 9.49
C ALA A 578 18.78 26.30 8.26
N CYS A 579 18.66 25.01 7.91
CA CYS A 579 17.87 24.50 6.79
C CYS A 579 17.11 23.24 7.20
N PHE A 580 15.91 23.04 6.64
CA PHE A 580 15.18 21.79 6.73
C PHE A 580 15.79 20.74 5.79
N GLU A 581 16.01 19.51 6.26
CA GLU A 581 16.42 18.38 5.43
C GLU A 581 15.55 17.13 5.66
N ALA A 582 15.06 16.57 4.56
CA ALA A 582 14.45 15.25 4.51
C ALA A 582 15.39 14.26 3.79
N THR A 583 15.56 13.05 4.32
CA THR A 583 16.34 11.98 3.68
C THR A 583 15.69 10.59 3.80
N SER A 584 15.94 9.74 2.80
CA SER A 584 15.69 8.30 2.84
C SER A 584 16.60 7.58 1.83
N LEU A 585 17.18 6.44 2.22
CA LEU A 585 18.01 5.63 1.33
C LEU A 585 17.21 5.04 0.16
N ALA A 586 15.92 4.75 0.37
CA ALA A 586 15.01 4.28 -0.68
C ALA A 586 14.55 5.39 -1.66
N GLY A 587 14.89 6.65 -1.40
CA GLY A 587 14.39 7.81 -2.14
C GLY A 587 13.11 8.39 -1.52
N LEU A 588 12.93 9.71 -1.66
CA LEU A 588 11.73 10.42 -1.20
C LEU A 588 10.59 10.27 -2.23
N ALA A 589 9.35 10.15 -1.76
CA ALA A 589 8.15 10.06 -2.61
C ALA A 589 7.29 11.33 -2.53
N ARG A 590 7.08 11.84 -1.31
CA ARG A 590 6.23 13.01 -1.02
C ARG A 590 6.69 13.72 0.24
N ILE A 591 6.63 15.05 0.25
CA ILE A 591 6.69 15.88 1.46
C ILE A 591 5.40 16.70 1.48
N ARG A 592 4.66 16.67 2.59
CA ARG A 592 3.51 17.54 2.85
C ARG A 592 3.82 18.46 4.01
N PHE A 593 3.30 19.68 3.91
CA PHE A 593 3.24 20.67 4.98
C PHE A 593 1.75 20.84 5.33
N THR A 594 1.42 20.79 6.62
CA THR A 594 0.06 20.95 7.16
C THR A 594 -0.02 22.16 8.07
N ASP A 595 -1.21 22.78 8.14
CA ASP A 595 -1.51 23.80 9.14
C ASP A 595 -1.88 23.16 10.50
N ASP A 596 -2.24 24.03 11.45
CA ASP A 596 -2.69 23.74 12.81
C ASP A 596 -4.01 22.94 12.89
N VAL A 597 -4.66 22.65 11.75
CA VAL A 597 -5.88 21.83 11.64
C VAL A 597 -5.62 20.59 10.76
N ASP A 598 -4.36 20.14 10.68
CA ASP A 598 -3.87 19.00 9.88
C ASP A 598 -4.16 19.09 8.36
N LYS A 599 -4.59 20.27 7.87
CA LYS A 599 -4.94 20.48 6.47
C LYS A 599 -3.68 20.79 5.67
N VAL A 600 -3.49 20.05 4.57
CA VAL A 600 -2.33 20.22 3.68
C VAL A 600 -2.34 21.62 3.05
N VAL A 601 -1.33 22.42 3.36
CA VAL A 601 -1.09 23.76 2.79
C VAL A 601 -0.14 23.70 1.59
N LYS A 602 0.80 22.75 1.56
CA LYS A 602 1.68 22.48 0.41
C LYS A 602 2.02 21.00 0.31
N GLU A 603 2.11 20.48 -0.91
CA GLU A 603 2.65 19.15 -1.22
C GLU A 603 3.79 19.28 -2.25
N ILE A 604 4.92 18.64 -1.98
CA ILE A 604 6.00 18.37 -2.94
C ILE A 604 5.92 16.88 -3.25
N ASN A 605 5.63 16.54 -4.50
CA ASN A 605 5.46 15.17 -4.95
C ASN A 605 6.59 14.80 -5.92
N PHE A 606 7.37 13.77 -5.58
CA PHE A 606 8.52 13.32 -6.37
C PHE A 606 8.17 12.16 -7.32
N CYS A 607 7.03 11.49 -7.12
CA CYS A 607 6.54 10.46 -8.02
C CYS A 607 5.86 11.08 -9.26
N SER A 608 5.24 12.25 -9.13
CA SER A 608 4.43 12.85 -10.19
C SER A 608 5.25 13.34 -11.39
N LYS A 609 5.38 12.48 -12.39
CA LYS A 609 5.59 12.86 -13.79
C LYS A 609 4.31 12.66 -14.60
N GLU A 610 4.15 13.45 -15.65
CA GLU A 610 3.07 13.27 -16.64
C GLU A 610 3.50 12.36 -17.81
N GLU A 611 4.71 11.79 -17.71
CA GLU A 611 5.28 10.86 -18.68
C GLU A 611 4.55 9.52 -18.64
N LEU A 612 4.16 9.02 -19.82
CA LEU A 612 3.50 7.71 -19.98
C LEU A 612 4.51 6.55 -19.97
N ASP A 613 5.43 6.56 -19.01
CA ASP A 613 6.45 5.53 -18.83
C ASP A 613 6.03 4.52 -17.74
N ASN A 614 6.51 3.29 -17.88
CA ASN A 614 6.34 2.21 -16.91
C ASN A 614 7.50 2.15 -15.90
N THR A 615 8.63 2.80 -16.16
CA THR A 615 9.72 2.89 -15.18
C THR A 615 9.34 3.81 -14.02
N ILE A 616 9.70 3.42 -12.80
CA ILE A 616 9.67 4.32 -11.65
C ILE A 616 10.99 5.07 -11.61
N THR A 617 10.94 6.38 -11.80
CA THR A 617 12.04 7.26 -11.37
C THR A 617 11.92 7.43 -9.84
N PRO A 618 12.83 6.89 -9.01
CA PRO A 618 12.80 7.16 -7.58
C PRO A 618 13.13 8.64 -7.34
N GLY A 619 12.40 9.28 -6.42
CA GLY A 619 12.72 10.63 -6.01
C GLY A 619 14.06 10.71 -5.26
N PRO A 620 14.59 11.94 -5.04
CA PRO A 620 15.92 12.12 -4.49
C PRO A 620 16.04 11.49 -3.09
N THR A 621 17.22 10.96 -2.76
CA THR A 621 17.50 10.39 -1.42
C THR A 621 17.67 11.46 -0.34
N LYS A 622 17.83 12.73 -0.74
CA LYS A 622 18.01 13.91 0.11
C LYS A 622 17.35 15.13 -0.54
N HIS A 623 16.62 15.92 0.25
CA HIS A 623 16.03 17.19 -0.17
C HIS A 623 16.21 18.23 0.95
N ILE A 624 16.72 19.41 0.61
CA ILE A 624 16.95 20.53 1.53
C ILE A 624 16.05 21.71 1.14
N LEU A 625 15.51 22.43 2.13
CA LEU A 625 14.89 23.74 1.98
C LEU A 625 15.52 24.71 2.99
N THR A 626 15.93 25.91 2.54
CA THR A 626 16.49 26.93 3.44
C THR A 626 15.40 27.57 4.29
N THR A 627 15.75 28.11 5.46
CA THR A 627 14.78 28.84 6.30
C THR A 627 14.12 29.99 5.53
N GLU A 628 14.88 30.76 4.73
CA GLU A 628 14.31 31.80 3.85
C GLU A 628 13.24 31.27 2.88
N ALA A 629 13.44 30.08 2.31
CA ALA A 629 12.50 29.51 1.34
C ALA A 629 11.18 29.11 2.01
N LEU A 630 11.25 28.69 3.27
CA LEU A 630 10.11 28.32 4.09
C LEU A 630 9.36 29.57 4.60
N GLU A 631 10.08 30.60 5.05
CA GLU A 631 9.48 31.88 5.49
C GLU A 631 8.83 32.68 4.35
N LYS A 632 9.19 32.41 3.10
CA LYS A 632 8.51 32.96 1.90
C LYS A 632 7.17 32.27 1.59
N GLU A 633 6.90 31.11 2.19
CA GLU A 633 5.69 30.30 1.93
C GLU A 633 4.80 30.13 3.16
N PHE A 634 5.36 30.19 4.36
CA PHE A 634 4.71 29.88 5.62
C PHE A 634 4.95 30.96 6.68
N ASP A 635 3.90 31.28 7.44
CA ASP A 635 3.96 32.23 8.55
C ASP A 635 4.66 31.59 9.76
N ARG A 636 5.75 32.19 10.22
CA ARG A 636 6.55 31.73 11.36
C ARG A 636 5.86 31.89 12.73
N SER A 637 4.73 32.60 12.79
CA SER A 637 3.90 32.71 13.99
C SER A 637 2.92 31.54 14.18
N ARG A 638 2.77 30.65 13.19
CA ARG A 638 1.87 29.49 13.24
C ARG A 638 2.65 28.19 13.08
N PRO A 639 2.35 27.13 13.86
CA PRO A 639 3.04 25.85 13.73
C PRO A 639 2.74 25.23 12.37
N ILE A 640 3.75 24.58 11.77
CA ILE A 640 3.62 23.90 10.47
C ILE A 640 4.00 22.43 10.63
N GLY A 641 3.01 21.55 10.55
CA GLY A 641 3.23 20.12 10.57
C GLY A 641 3.89 19.63 9.28
N ILE A 642 4.68 18.57 9.36
CA ILE A 642 5.36 17.97 8.21
C ILE A 642 5.14 16.46 8.17
N GLU A 643 4.77 15.94 7.00
CA GLU A 643 4.72 14.52 6.67
C GLU A 643 5.69 14.21 5.53
N VAL A 644 6.74 13.43 5.79
CA VAL A 644 7.68 12.95 4.77
C VAL A 644 7.43 11.47 4.51
N LEU A 645 7.18 11.11 3.25
CA LEU A 645 6.92 9.77 2.76
C LEU A 645 8.03 9.34 1.79
N SER A 646 8.53 8.10 1.92
CA SER A 646 9.57 7.53 1.07
C SER A 646 9.02 6.43 0.15
N MET A 647 9.74 6.17 -0.96
CA MET A 647 9.38 5.19 -2.00
C MET A 647 9.20 3.74 -1.49
N HIS A 648 9.69 3.39 -0.30
CA HIS A 648 9.42 2.11 0.37
C HIS A 648 8.17 2.11 1.29
N GLY A 649 7.34 3.15 1.25
CA GLY A 649 6.07 3.25 1.98
C GLY A 649 6.17 3.67 3.45
N LYS A 650 7.37 3.81 4.02
CA LYS A 650 7.56 4.40 5.36
C LYS A 650 7.39 5.92 5.32
N MET A 651 6.99 6.45 6.47
CA MET A 651 6.65 7.85 6.68
C MET A 651 7.24 8.33 8.01
N HIS A 652 7.63 9.60 8.08
CA HIS A 652 7.99 10.31 9.31
C HIS A 652 7.13 11.57 9.43
N LYS A 653 6.69 11.91 10.65
CA LYS A 653 5.90 13.12 10.93
C LYS A 653 6.56 13.99 12.00
N VAL A 654 6.55 15.30 11.78
CA VAL A 654 7.01 16.33 12.74
C VAL A 654 5.83 17.25 13.03
N LYS A 655 5.56 17.55 14.31
CA LYS A 655 4.43 18.41 14.73
C LYS A 655 4.60 19.87 14.31
N ASP A 656 5.82 20.40 14.41
CA ASP A 656 6.14 21.77 14.04
C ASP A 656 7.56 21.90 13.44
N LEU A 657 7.61 22.46 12.23
CA LEU A 657 8.82 22.86 11.51
C LEU A 657 9.62 23.92 12.27
N TRP A 658 8.98 24.91 12.88
CA TRP A 658 9.70 26.06 13.43
C TRP A 658 10.47 25.69 14.69
N SER A 659 9.87 24.86 15.54
CA SER A 659 10.53 24.21 16.68
C SER A 659 11.71 23.35 16.23
N LEU A 660 11.56 22.54 15.16
CA LEU A 660 12.66 21.73 14.60
C LEU A 660 13.86 22.58 14.12
N LEU A 661 13.60 23.76 13.55
CA LEU A 661 14.65 24.69 13.14
C LEU A 661 15.24 25.47 14.34
N ALA A 662 14.42 25.78 15.35
CA ALA A 662 14.82 26.54 16.55
C ALA A 662 15.59 25.72 17.59
N ASP A 663 15.35 24.41 17.70
CA ASP A 663 16.04 23.48 18.63
C ASP A 663 17.57 23.41 18.42
N GLN A 664 18.05 23.91 17.27
CA GLN A 664 19.45 23.92 16.82
C GLN A 664 20.22 22.66 17.28
N PRO A 665 19.97 21.51 16.64
CA PRO A 665 20.56 20.23 17.02
C PRO A 665 22.05 20.11 16.64
N PHE A 666 22.81 21.21 16.68
CA PHE A 666 24.24 21.24 16.40
C PHE A 666 25.00 22.15 17.36
N ILE A 667 26.29 21.87 17.52
CA ILE A 667 27.25 22.74 18.21
C ILE A 667 28.42 22.96 17.25
N LYS A 668 28.62 24.19 16.80
CA LYS A 668 29.78 24.61 16.00
C LYS A 668 30.98 24.72 16.94
N VAL A 669 32.11 24.10 16.60
CA VAL A 669 33.34 24.17 17.40
C VAL A 669 34.15 25.41 16.99
N PRO A 670 34.31 26.43 17.86
CA PRO A 670 34.89 27.71 17.49
C PRO A 670 36.28 27.59 16.85
N GLY A 671 36.51 28.36 15.78
CA GLY A 671 37.80 28.36 15.05
C GLY A 671 38.00 27.16 14.11
N THR A 672 37.01 26.28 13.95
CA THR A 672 37.07 25.11 13.07
C THR A 672 35.82 24.99 12.20
N SER A 673 35.86 24.12 11.19
CA SER A 673 34.67 23.69 10.42
C SER A 673 33.94 22.50 11.05
N LEU A 674 34.30 22.08 12.26
CA LEU A 674 33.65 20.94 12.93
C LEU A 674 32.30 21.34 13.51
N VAL A 675 31.26 20.66 13.04
CA VAL A 675 29.89 20.73 13.57
C VAL A 675 29.58 19.41 14.27
N LEU A 676 29.33 19.46 15.58
CA LEU A 676 28.84 18.34 16.37
C LEU A 676 27.32 18.26 16.23
N SER A 677 26.73 17.06 16.15
CA SER A 677 25.27 16.85 16.06
C SER A 677 24.69 16.30 17.37
N LYS A 678 23.51 16.80 17.75
CA LYS A 678 22.71 16.42 18.92
C LYS A 678 21.46 15.64 18.49
N ARG A 679 21.13 14.54 19.15
CA ARG A 679 19.84 13.81 19.01
C ARG A 679 19.38 13.32 20.38
N SER A 680 18.12 13.54 20.76
CA SER A 680 17.56 13.12 22.06
C SER A 680 16.19 12.44 21.93
N ILE A 681 15.79 11.77 23.01
CA ILE A 681 14.42 11.32 23.26
C ILE A 681 13.93 12.08 24.49
N LYS A 682 12.84 12.83 24.32
CA LYS A 682 12.09 13.52 25.39
C LYS A 682 11.03 12.54 25.95
N GLY A 683 10.76 12.62 27.24
CA GLY A 683 9.68 11.86 27.88
C GLY A 683 8.30 12.40 27.50
N ALA A 684 7.25 11.59 27.63
CA ALA A 684 5.94 11.90 27.03
C ALA A 684 5.34 13.26 27.47
N HIS A 685 5.56 13.69 28.71
CA HIS A 685 5.14 15.02 29.19
C HIS A 685 5.93 16.15 28.52
N LEU A 686 7.23 15.96 28.35
CA LEU A 686 8.15 16.92 27.71
C LEU A 686 8.00 16.93 26.16
N GLU A 687 7.41 15.90 25.56
CA GLU A 687 7.03 15.89 24.13
C GLU A 687 5.64 16.55 23.88
N GLN A 688 4.99 17.05 24.93
CA GLN A 688 3.65 17.68 24.89
C GLN A 688 3.63 19.10 25.47
N ASN A 689 4.31 19.34 26.60
CA ASN A 689 4.15 20.55 27.43
C ASN A 689 5.45 21.38 27.59
N ASP A 690 6.41 21.26 26.66
CA ASP A 690 7.72 21.95 26.69
C ASP A 690 7.59 23.39 26.14
N ASP A 691 6.87 24.24 26.89
CA ASP A 691 6.61 25.66 26.57
C ASP A 691 7.80 26.60 26.87
N GLY A 692 8.88 26.06 27.46
CA GLY A 692 10.05 26.81 27.89
C GLY A 692 9.90 27.61 29.20
N SER A 693 8.75 27.54 29.89
CA SER A 693 8.51 28.29 31.14
C SER A 693 9.11 27.60 32.38
N ARG A 694 9.16 26.26 32.38
CA ARG A 694 9.74 25.46 33.47
C ARG A 694 11.27 25.43 33.36
N ASP A 695 11.94 25.73 34.47
CA ASP A 695 13.39 25.59 34.59
C ASP A 695 13.80 24.11 34.74
N TRP A 696 14.89 23.73 34.08
CA TRP A 696 15.34 22.35 33.93
C TRP A 696 16.86 22.27 34.09
N TRP A 697 17.37 21.29 34.82
CA TRP A 697 18.82 21.08 34.90
C TRP A 697 19.34 20.55 33.55
N ARG A 698 19.98 21.43 32.78
CA ARG A 698 20.60 21.09 31.49
C ARG A 698 22.02 20.58 31.72
N TRP A 699 22.32 19.40 31.19
CA TRP A 699 23.63 18.77 31.35
C TRP A 699 24.15 18.20 30.03
N ALA A 700 25.48 18.21 29.86
CA ALA A 700 26.18 17.55 28.76
C ALA A 700 27.49 16.91 29.27
N MET A 701 27.92 15.82 28.64
CA MET A 701 29.16 15.11 29.01
C MET A 701 29.84 14.54 27.77
N LEU A 702 31.13 14.84 27.60
CA LEU A 702 31.99 14.16 26.65
C LEU A 702 32.61 12.89 27.24
N LEU A 703 32.74 11.86 26.41
CA LEU A 703 33.34 10.57 26.77
C LEU A 703 34.87 10.59 26.86
N LYS A 704 35.50 11.67 26.39
CA LYS A 704 36.88 12.07 26.76
C LYS A 704 36.85 13.50 27.32
N ARG A 705 37.74 13.81 28.25
CA ARG A 705 37.88 15.17 28.84
C ARG A 705 39.31 15.48 29.24
N ARG A 706 39.59 16.70 29.72
CA ARG A 706 40.91 17.06 30.28
C ARG A 706 41.18 16.30 31.58
N HIS A 707 42.44 15.90 31.78
CA HIS A 707 42.91 15.17 32.96
C HIS A 707 42.89 16.06 34.23
N ARG A 708 42.55 15.49 35.41
CA ARG A 708 42.49 16.21 36.71
C ARG A 708 43.76 17.00 37.04
N GLU A 709 44.93 16.45 36.73
CA GLU A 709 46.25 17.08 36.96
C GLU A 709 46.54 18.28 36.03
N GLY A 710 45.67 18.57 35.06
CA GLY A 710 45.77 19.71 34.15
C GLY A 710 46.63 19.48 32.90
N GLY A 711 46.83 20.56 32.15
CA GLY A 711 47.62 20.59 30.91
C GLY A 711 46.86 20.15 29.66
N SER A 712 47.59 19.54 28.72
CA SER A 712 47.12 19.09 27.40
C SER A 712 46.73 17.60 27.35
N ARG A 713 46.86 16.87 28.47
CA ARG A 713 46.54 15.44 28.59
C ARG A 713 45.02 15.26 28.68
N LEU A 714 44.50 14.33 27.87
CA LEU A 714 43.12 13.88 27.94
C LEU A 714 43.01 12.61 28.81
N THR A 715 41.81 12.37 29.33
CA THR A 715 41.36 11.14 29.97
C THR A 715 40.09 10.64 29.28
N TYR A 716 39.76 9.36 29.43
CA TYR A 716 38.60 8.71 28.81
C TYR A 716 37.67 8.09 29.86
N ALA A 717 36.39 7.95 29.52
CA ALA A 717 35.40 7.29 30.34
C ALA A 717 35.70 5.78 30.45
N ASN A 718 36.10 5.31 31.63
CA ASN A 718 36.47 3.90 31.87
C ASN A 718 35.33 3.07 32.51
N LYS A 719 34.29 3.70 33.04
CA LYS A 719 33.04 3.06 33.46
C LYS A 719 31.86 4.00 33.25
N ILE A 720 30.77 3.48 32.69
CA ILE A 720 29.46 4.17 32.62
C ILE A 720 28.47 3.36 33.45
N ASP A 721 27.89 3.99 34.46
CA ASP A 721 26.83 3.44 35.31
C ASP A 721 25.49 4.07 34.93
N LEU A 722 24.49 3.25 34.59
CA LEU A 722 23.14 3.68 34.23
C LEU A 722 22.22 3.43 35.42
N ARG A 723 21.54 4.48 35.87
CA ARG A 723 20.74 4.49 37.11
C ARG A 723 19.24 4.52 36.75
N ILE A 724 18.57 3.40 37.02
CA ILE A 724 17.15 3.16 36.73
C ILE A 724 16.50 2.49 37.95
N GLY A 725 15.47 3.13 38.50
CA GLY A 725 14.53 2.58 39.48
C GLY A 725 13.17 2.30 38.84
N ALA A 726 12.10 2.84 39.42
CA ALA A 726 10.77 2.86 38.79
C ALA A 726 10.74 3.73 37.51
N THR A 727 11.60 4.75 37.45
CA THR A 727 11.87 5.62 36.30
C THR A 727 13.40 5.80 36.13
N MET A 728 13.85 6.58 35.15
CA MET A 728 15.27 6.86 34.94
C MET A 728 15.77 7.99 35.85
N ASP A 729 16.48 7.61 36.90
CA ASP A 729 17.20 8.53 37.78
C ASP A 729 18.27 9.32 37.01
N GLY A 730 19.14 8.63 36.25
CA GLY A 730 20.19 9.28 35.45
C GLY A 730 21.30 8.34 35.03
N ALA A 731 22.53 8.85 34.96
CA ALA A 731 23.73 8.04 34.78
C ALA A 731 24.96 8.69 35.42
N VAL A 732 26.03 7.93 35.67
CA VAL A 732 27.31 8.42 36.17
C VAL A 732 28.44 7.94 35.27
N ILE A 733 29.30 8.86 34.83
CA ILE A 733 30.48 8.56 34.03
C ILE A 733 31.72 8.66 34.93
N HIS A 734 32.47 7.57 35.00
CA HIS A 734 33.77 7.51 35.66
C HIS A 734 34.88 7.59 34.60
N TYR A 735 35.94 8.33 34.89
CA TYR A 735 37.07 8.55 34.00
C TYR A 735 38.34 7.90 34.52
N ASN A 736 39.27 7.60 33.62
CA ASN A 736 40.51 6.87 33.93
C ASN A 736 41.54 7.64 34.78
N ASP A 737 41.19 8.82 35.28
CA ASP A 737 41.96 9.60 36.25
C ASP A 737 41.31 9.60 37.66
N GLY A 738 40.41 8.63 37.90
CA GLY A 738 39.70 8.44 39.16
C GLY A 738 38.51 9.38 39.38
N THR A 739 38.26 10.32 38.45
CA THR A 739 37.17 11.29 38.60
C THR A 739 35.82 10.74 38.12
N ARG A 740 34.72 11.18 38.76
CA ARG A 740 33.33 10.91 38.30
C ARG A 740 32.64 12.18 37.83
N ALA A 741 31.55 12.03 37.08
CA ALA A 741 30.69 13.13 36.64
C ALA A 741 29.25 12.65 36.35
N ASN A 742 28.25 13.43 36.76
CA ASN A 742 26.84 13.07 36.70
C ASN A 742 26.18 13.43 35.36
N CYS A 743 25.43 12.50 34.77
CA CYS A 743 24.45 12.77 33.71
C CYS A 743 23.08 13.05 34.34
N GLY A 744 22.94 14.26 34.86
CA GLY A 744 21.82 14.73 35.67
C GLY A 744 22.26 15.95 36.49
N LYS A 745 21.62 16.19 37.65
CA LYS A 745 22.07 17.20 38.61
C LYS A 745 23.52 16.97 39.09
N ALA A 746 24.32 18.04 39.15
CA ALA A 746 25.76 17.94 39.52
C ALA A 746 26.00 17.96 41.05
N ASP A 747 25.08 18.56 41.80
CA ASP A 747 25.00 18.59 43.26
C ASP A 747 24.41 17.30 43.87
N GLN A 748 23.81 16.43 43.03
CA GLN A 748 23.17 15.20 43.46
C GLN A 748 24.21 14.17 43.93
N SER A 749 24.25 13.96 45.26
CA SER A 749 25.15 13.04 45.94
C SER A 749 24.88 11.57 45.60
N HIS A 750 23.60 11.21 45.45
CA HIS A 750 23.18 9.84 45.14
C HIS A 750 22.12 9.79 44.02
N TYR A 751 22.28 8.82 43.12
CA TYR A 751 21.23 8.41 42.17
C TYR A 751 20.63 7.09 42.65
N GLY A 752 19.29 7.08 42.81
CA GLY A 752 18.54 5.85 43.04
C GLY A 752 18.68 4.86 41.87
N GLY A 753 18.10 3.68 42.06
CA GLY A 753 17.93 2.69 41.00
C GLY A 753 18.23 1.26 41.43
N HIS A 754 17.18 0.54 41.83
CA HIS A 754 17.27 -0.90 42.14
C HIS A 754 17.58 -1.77 40.91
N GLN A 755 17.52 -1.21 39.69
CA GLN A 755 17.95 -1.85 38.45
C GLN A 755 19.19 -1.18 37.82
N HIS A 756 20.01 -0.48 38.61
CA HIS A 756 21.24 0.12 38.09
C HIS A 756 22.17 -0.92 37.46
N GLN A 757 22.84 -0.54 36.37
CA GLN A 757 23.80 -1.40 35.69
C GLN A 757 24.96 -0.58 35.15
N HIS A 758 26.18 -1.05 35.37
CA HIS A 758 27.38 -0.40 34.87
C HIS A 758 28.19 -1.28 33.91
N LYS A 759 28.96 -0.61 33.05
CA LYS A 759 29.89 -1.26 32.12
C LYS A 759 31.25 -0.56 32.18
N THR A 760 32.28 -1.34 32.47
CA THR A 760 33.68 -0.95 32.30
C THR A 760 34.04 -0.97 30.81
N LEU A 761 34.81 0.03 30.37
CA LEU A 761 35.20 0.29 28.98
C LEU A 761 36.73 0.47 28.89
N SER A 762 37.37 -0.14 27.89
CA SER A 762 38.73 0.27 27.48
C SER A 762 38.65 1.54 26.61
N GLU A 763 39.77 2.24 26.43
CA GLU A 763 39.80 3.47 25.61
C GLU A 763 39.24 3.29 24.18
N ARG A 764 39.29 2.06 23.63
CA ARG A 764 38.69 1.73 22.32
C ARG A 764 37.17 1.57 22.39
N ASP A 765 36.65 0.94 23.44
CA ASP A 765 35.21 0.68 23.58
C ASP A 765 34.40 1.97 23.71
N VAL A 766 35.02 3.06 24.17
CA VAL A 766 34.42 4.38 24.40
C VAL A 766 33.68 4.92 23.16
N PHE A 767 34.26 4.81 21.97
CA PHE A 767 33.65 5.29 20.71
C PHE A 767 32.95 4.16 19.92
N GLU A 768 32.82 2.97 20.51
CA GLU A 768 32.12 1.81 19.96
C GLU A 768 30.68 1.66 20.51
N ILE A 769 30.20 2.61 21.32
CA ILE A 769 28.77 2.74 21.64
C ILE A 769 28.04 3.14 20.33
N THR A 770 27.17 2.26 19.83
CA THR A 770 26.47 2.45 18.55
C THR A 770 25.01 2.87 18.72
N ARG A 771 24.37 2.44 19.80
CA ARG A 771 22.95 2.69 20.08
C ARG A 771 22.69 2.95 21.55
N VAL A 772 21.80 3.91 21.82
CA VAL A 772 21.14 4.11 23.12
C VAL A 772 19.65 3.87 22.91
N SER A 773 19.05 3.00 23.73
CA SER A 773 17.62 2.65 23.69
C SER A 773 16.94 3.23 24.92
N ILE A 774 15.81 3.90 24.74
CA ILE A 774 15.12 4.64 25.81
C ILE A 774 13.63 4.34 25.72
N ASN A 775 12.97 4.12 26.86
CA ASN A 775 11.52 4.19 26.95
C ASN A 775 11.12 5.64 27.29
N PRO A 776 10.37 6.37 26.44
CA PRO A 776 9.92 7.74 26.72
C PRO A 776 8.92 7.83 27.88
N GLY A 777 8.39 6.69 28.35
CA GLY A 777 7.56 6.58 29.54
C GLY A 777 6.14 7.13 29.39
N ASN A 778 5.24 6.71 30.29
CA ASN A 778 3.81 7.02 30.19
C ASN A 778 3.16 7.55 31.49
N HIS A 779 3.83 7.47 32.66
CA HIS A 779 3.17 7.77 33.95
C HIS A 779 3.59 9.11 34.57
N HIS A 780 4.88 9.34 34.82
CA HIS A 780 5.36 10.54 35.54
C HIS A 780 6.07 11.58 34.65
N GLY A 781 6.07 11.36 33.33
CA GLY A 781 6.63 12.30 32.34
C GLY A 781 8.15 12.21 32.13
N SER A 782 8.88 11.67 33.10
CA SER A 782 10.27 11.20 33.01
C SER A 782 10.42 9.98 32.09
N LEU A 783 11.66 9.63 31.74
CA LEU A 783 11.97 8.47 30.90
C LEU A 783 11.91 7.16 31.72
N ASP A 784 11.17 6.14 31.26
CA ASP A 784 11.02 4.86 31.97
C ASP A 784 12.16 3.86 31.63
N GLY A 785 13.41 4.34 31.61
CA GLY A 785 14.64 3.55 31.53
C GLY A 785 15.51 3.75 30.27
N CYS A 786 16.77 3.33 30.35
CA CYS A 786 17.81 3.49 29.33
C CYS A 786 18.75 2.26 29.23
N ARG A 787 19.06 1.83 28.01
CA ARG A 787 19.98 0.72 27.69
C ARG A 787 20.93 1.08 26.54
N MET A 788 22.23 1.04 26.81
CA MET A 788 23.27 1.26 25.80
C MET A 788 23.67 -0.04 25.09
N THR A 789 24.20 0.04 23.87
CA THR A 789 24.69 -1.11 23.08
C THR A 789 26.01 -0.76 22.38
N LEU A 790 27.02 -1.63 22.53
CA LEU A 790 28.29 -1.56 21.81
C LEU A 790 28.19 -2.20 20.41
N SER A 791 29.11 -1.87 19.50
CA SER A 791 29.22 -2.46 18.16
C SER A 791 29.39 -4.00 18.17
N ASN A 792 30.00 -4.54 19.23
CA ASN A 792 30.12 -5.99 19.45
C ASN A 792 28.82 -6.67 19.94
N GLY A 793 27.71 -5.93 20.04
CA GLY A 793 26.40 -6.41 20.45
C GLY A 793 26.17 -6.48 21.96
N GLN A 794 27.18 -6.24 22.81
CA GLN A 794 27.00 -6.19 24.26
C GLN A 794 26.16 -4.96 24.66
N SER A 795 25.23 -5.15 25.61
CA SER A 795 24.36 -4.09 26.11
C SER A 795 24.23 -4.12 27.63
N TRP A 796 24.02 -2.96 28.24
CA TRP A 796 23.76 -2.81 29.68
C TRP A 796 22.74 -1.69 29.93
N GLY A 797 22.05 -1.73 31.06
CA GLY A 797 20.98 -0.82 31.45
C GLY A 797 19.58 -1.46 31.36
N ALA A 798 18.67 -0.97 32.20
CA ALA A 798 17.29 -1.42 32.32
C ALA A 798 16.34 -0.62 31.42
N ILE A 799 15.23 -1.25 31.03
CA ILE A 799 14.11 -0.64 30.32
C ILE A 799 12.86 -1.15 31.02
N ASN A 800 12.08 -0.27 31.63
CA ASN A 800 10.88 -0.66 32.34
C ASN A 800 9.76 -0.87 31.31
N ILE A 801 9.26 -2.10 31.19
CA ILE A 801 8.24 -2.49 30.21
C ILE A 801 6.98 -2.87 30.98
N ASN A 802 6.05 -1.93 31.08
CA ASN A 802 4.82 -2.12 31.84
C ASN A 802 3.79 -2.88 30.98
N HIS A 803 3.72 -4.20 31.14
CA HIS A 803 2.93 -5.10 30.26
C HIS A 803 1.40 -4.89 30.30
N HIS A 804 0.88 -4.15 31.29
CA HIS A 804 -0.55 -3.90 31.46
C HIS A 804 -1.11 -2.78 30.57
N HIS A 805 -0.24 -1.95 29.96
CA HIS A 805 -0.63 -0.90 29.03
C HIS A 805 0.11 -1.07 27.69
N GLY A 806 -0.61 -1.01 26.58
CA GLY A 806 -0.19 -1.63 25.32
C GLY A 806 1.16 -1.15 24.76
N ASN A 807 2.03 -2.11 24.42
CA ASN A 807 3.30 -1.97 23.70
C ASN A 807 4.13 -0.72 24.06
N ALA A 808 4.93 -0.81 25.13
CA ALA A 808 5.95 0.19 25.46
C ALA A 808 6.87 0.48 24.25
N VAL A 809 6.78 1.71 23.71
CA VAL A 809 7.47 2.10 22.48
C VAL A 809 8.90 2.51 22.78
N VAL A 810 9.79 1.52 22.93
CA VAL A 810 11.24 1.75 23.05
C VAL A 810 11.74 2.45 21.78
N ARG A 811 12.22 3.69 21.93
CA ARG A 811 12.84 4.46 20.86
C ARG A 811 14.36 4.28 20.90
N HIS A 812 15.02 4.45 19.75
CA HIS A 812 16.47 4.23 19.62
C HIS A 812 17.18 5.47 19.07
N LEU A 813 18.20 5.94 19.80
CA LEU A 813 19.21 6.87 19.31
C LEU A 813 20.37 6.07 18.73
N VAL A 814 20.74 6.37 17.48
CA VAL A 814 21.80 5.68 16.74
C VAL A 814 22.64 6.75 16.02
N ALA A 815 23.96 6.58 16.02
CA ALA A 815 24.84 7.40 15.19
C ALA A 815 24.58 7.16 13.70
N GLY A 816 24.81 8.16 12.86
CA GLY A 816 24.79 7.99 11.40
C GLY A 816 25.93 7.09 10.92
N ALA A 817 25.84 6.62 9.67
CA ALA A 817 26.81 5.70 9.09
C ALA A 817 28.27 6.21 9.20
N ASP A 818 28.45 7.53 9.05
CA ASP A 818 29.75 8.21 9.06
C ASP A 818 30.03 8.96 10.38
N GLU A 819 29.35 8.62 11.48
CA GLU A 819 29.46 9.31 12.77
C GLU A 819 29.88 8.40 13.94
N ARG A 820 30.50 8.98 14.98
CA ARG A 820 30.72 8.37 16.30
C ARG A 820 29.88 9.07 17.36
N ILE A 821 29.44 8.33 18.39
CA ILE A 821 28.97 8.93 19.65
C ILE A 821 30.22 9.39 20.43
N ILE A 822 30.27 10.66 20.79
CA ILE A 822 31.40 11.27 21.52
C ILE A 822 31.00 11.77 22.92
N GLY A 823 29.69 11.76 23.22
CA GLY A 823 29.14 12.31 24.45
C GLY A 823 27.63 12.09 24.56
N PHE A 824 27.07 12.53 25.69
CA PHE A 824 25.63 12.53 25.97
C PHE A 824 25.20 13.93 26.43
N TYR A 825 23.91 14.22 26.33
CA TYR A 825 23.29 15.40 26.94
C TYR A 825 21.87 15.09 27.40
N GLY A 826 21.27 15.97 28.19
CA GLY A 826 19.89 15.78 28.62
C GLY A 826 19.33 16.92 29.46
N ARG A 827 18.13 16.67 29.97
CA ARG A 827 17.43 17.50 30.95
C ARG A 827 16.94 16.63 32.10
N SER A 828 17.24 17.09 33.30
CA SER A 828 16.74 16.53 34.56
C SER A 828 15.87 17.55 35.28
N ASP A 829 14.89 17.09 36.05
CA ASP A 829 14.07 17.96 36.87
C ASP A 829 14.88 18.56 38.05
N ASN A 830 14.72 19.86 38.30
CA ASN A 830 15.50 20.58 39.33
C ASN A 830 15.23 20.10 40.76
N GLY A 831 14.02 19.61 41.04
CA GLY A 831 13.63 19.09 42.35
C GLY A 831 14.02 17.62 42.54
N SER A 832 13.46 16.74 41.71
CA SER A 832 13.59 15.28 41.83
C SER A 832 14.87 14.69 41.23
N GLY A 833 15.58 15.42 40.35
CA GLY A 833 16.78 14.93 39.66
C GLY A 833 16.52 13.94 38.51
N PHE A 834 15.32 13.33 38.44
CA PHE A 834 14.93 12.38 37.40
C PHE A 834 15.13 12.92 35.99
N THR A 835 15.46 12.03 35.06
CA THR A 835 15.77 12.39 33.66
C THR A 835 14.50 12.44 32.80
N PHE A 836 14.23 13.61 32.21
CA PHE A 836 13.09 13.84 31.29
C PHE A 836 13.52 13.94 29.82
N GLU A 837 14.81 14.17 29.54
CA GLU A 837 15.38 14.08 28.20
C GLU A 837 16.78 13.46 28.28
N PHE A 838 17.08 12.50 27.41
CA PHE A 838 18.42 11.93 27.25
C PHE A 838 18.78 11.87 25.77
N GLY A 839 20.02 12.22 25.43
CA GLY A 839 20.50 12.38 24.08
C GLY A 839 21.97 12.03 23.86
N ILE A 840 22.33 11.85 22.60
CA ILE A 840 23.68 11.56 22.11
C ILE A 840 24.27 12.78 21.42
N ILE A 841 25.55 13.04 21.68
CA ILE A 841 26.39 14.00 20.95
C ILE A 841 27.27 13.20 20.00
N THR A 842 27.34 13.63 18.75
CA THR A 842 27.96 12.89 17.66
C THR A 842 28.87 13.77 16.79
N ALA A 843 29.92 13.17 16.23
CA ALA A 843 30.88 13.84 15.34
C ALA A 843 31.30 12.90 14.18
N PRO A 844 31.81 13.43 13.06
CA PRO A 844 32.22 12.62 11.91
C PRO A 844 33.37 11.65 12.25
N LYS A 845 33.26 10.40 11.77
CA LYS A 845 34.31 9.37 11.90
C LYS A 845 35.65 9.82 11.33
N SER A 846 35.64 10.58 10.24
CA SER A 846 36.85 11.16 9.64
C SER A 846 37.63 12.11 10.56
N VAL A 847 37.00 12.62 11.63
CA VAL A 847 37.63 13.47 12.65
C VAL A 847 37.91 12.68 13.93
N VAL A 848 36.97 11.82 14.37
CA VAL A 848 37.11 11.05 15.63
C VAL A 848 38.12 9.90 15.50
N ASP A 849 38.15 9.23 14.34
CA ASP A 849 38.99 8.06 14.08
C ASP A 849 40.31 8.45 13.35
N GLY A 850 40.58 9.75 13.17
CA GLY A 850 41.78 10.29 12.51
C GLY A 850 42.93 10.64 13.47
N ASP A 851 44.15 10.78 12.94
CA ASP A 851 45.40 10.88 13.73
C ASP A 851 45.45 12.05 14.73
N GLU A 852 44.83 13.19 14.43
CA GLU A 852 44.74 14.35 15.34
C GLU A 852 43.56 14.26 16.32
N GLY A 853 42.56 13.44 16.02
CA GLY A 853 41.32 13.30 16.78
C GLY A 853 40.44 14.55 16.80
N LEU A 854 39.60 14.64 17.83
CA LEU A 854 38.72 15.80 18.06
C LEU A 854 39.53 17.05 18.49
N PRO A 855 39.22 18.25 17.94
CA PRO A 855 39.85 19.52 18.33
C PRO A 855 39.85 19.76 19.83
N ARG A 856 40.90 20.38 20.36
CA ARG A 856 41.10 20.54 21.82
C ARG A 856 40.12 21.52 22.47
N GLU A 857 39.53 22.36 21.63
CA GLU A 857 38.58 23.41 21.95
C GLU A 857 37.30 22.82 22.56
N ILE A 858 36.84 21.65 22.09
CA ILE A 858 35.60 21.01 22.59
C ILE A 858 35.68 20.69 24.08
N TYR A 859 36.85 20.32 24.59
CA TYR A 859 37.07 20.00 26.00
C TYR A 859 37.20 21.24 26.90
N SER A 860 36.77 22.40 26.38
CA SER A 860 36.67 23.69 27.08
C SER A 860 35.36 24.44 26.76
N MET A 861 34.44 23.84 26.01
CA MET A 861 33.13 24.43 25.69
C MET A 861 32.11 24.18 26.82
N PRO A 862 31.52 25.22 27.46
CA PRO A 862 30.51 25.04 28.50
C PRO A 862 29.28 24.25 28.05
N GLU A 863 28.92 24.33 26.77
CA GLU A 863 27.80 23.63 26.14
C GLU A 863 27.98 22.11 26.05
N LEU A 864 29.21 21.62 26.31
CA LEU A 864 29.59 20.21 26.31
C LEU A 864 29.93 19.69 27.72
N MET A 865 29.56 20.45 28.76
CA MET A 865 29.80 20.15 30.17
C MET A 865 28.50 20.19 30.98
N ASN A 866 28.47 19.49 32.11
CA ASN A 866 27.42 19.64 33.11
C ASN A 866 27.83 20.80 34.02
N THR A 867 27.15 21.92 33.85
CA THR A 867 27.29 23.10 34.69
C THR A 867 26.31 23.03 35.86
N ASN A 868 26.25 24.07 36.67
CA ASN A 868 25.25 24.30 37.70
C ASN A 868 23.86 24.65 37.10
N GLY A 869 23.32 23.74 36.29
CA GLY A 869 22.02 23.85 35.60
C GLY A 869 21.94 24.88 34.47
N GLY A 870 22.95 25.73 34.32
CA GLY A 870 22.96 26.91 33.43
C GLY A 870 22.95 28.25 34.16
N LEU A 871 22.97 28.28 35.50
CA LEU A 871 23.03 29.51 36.29
C LEU A 871 24.43 30.13 36.26
N VAL A 872 24.53 31.46 36.11
CA VAL A 872 25.84 32.15 36.04
C VAL A 872 26.58 32.04 37.37
N ALA A 873 27.88 31.72 37.31
CA ALA A 873 28.71 31.40 38.47
C ALA A 873 28.79 32.55 39.49
N ASN A 874 28.51 32.24 40.77
CA ASN A 874 28.82 33.10 41.93
C ASN A 874 28.72 32.35 43.29
N VAL A 875 29.20 31.10 43.35
CA VAL A 875 29.51 30.40 44.61
C VAL A 875 30.80 29.62 44.40
N ASP A 876 31.74 29.70 45.33
CA ASP A 876 32.96 28.88 45.30
C ASP A 876 32.64 27.38 45.47
N PRO A 877 33.43 26.47 44.87
CA PRO A 877 33.18 25.04 45.02
C PRO A 877 33.35 24.60 46.49
N PRO A 878 32.41 23.80 47.05
CA PRO A 878 32.60 23.22 48.37
C PRO A 878 33.90 22.41 48.42
N SER A 879 34.68 22.61 49.49
CA SER A 879 35.81 21.75 49.82
C SER A 879 35.30 20.33 50.05
N GLY A 880 35.85 19.35 49.34
CA GLY A 880 35.49 17.95 49.56
C GLY A 880 35.83 17.51 50.98
N SER A 881 34.83 17.00 51.69
CA SER A 881 35.01 16.02 52.75
C SER A 881 35.03 14.64 52.10
N ASP A 882 36.16 13.95 52.19
CA ASP A 882 36.20 12.50 52.03
C ASP A 882 35.69 11.91 53.35
N ASP A 883 34.50 11.30 53.35
CA ASP A 883 34.00 10.44 54.42
C ASP A 883 33.39 9.21 53.72
N ASP A 884 34.12 8.09 53.78
CA ASP A 884 33.63 6.76 53.38
C ASP A 884 33.01 6.10 54.62
N ASP A 885 31.71 5.82 54.60
CA ASP A 885 31.05 4.91 55.54
C ASP A 885 30.21 3.90 54.74
N ASP A 886 30.78 2.71 54.49
CA ASP A 886 30.05 1.50 54.11
C ASP A 886 29.57 0.84 55.42
N ASP A 887 28.30 1.05 55.82
CA ASP A 887 27.63 0.24 56.85
C ASP A 887 26.28 -0.26 56.30
N ASP A 888 26.22 -1.56 55.98
CA ASP A 888 24.98 -2.32 55.83
C ASP A 888 24.51 -2.72 57.24
N ASP A 889 23.42 -2.12 57.75
CA ASP A 889 22.68 -2.67 58.90
C ASP A 889 21.21 -2.89 58.49
N ASP A 890 20.80 -4.16 58.48
CA ASP A 890 19.39 -4.57 58.52
C ASP A 890 18.88 -4.36 59.96
N ASP A 891 17.80 -3.60 60.15
CA ASP A 891 16.96 -3.71 61.35
C ASP A 891 15.49 -3.59 60.91
N ASP A 892 14.73 -4.67 61.15
CA ASP A 892 13.26 -4.65 61.13
C ASP A 892 12.76 -3.93 62.41
N ASP A 893 11.73 -3.10 62.30
CA ASP A 893 10.82 -2.85 63.41
C ASP A 893 9.41 -2.63 62.83
N ASP A 894 8.45 -3.42 63.31
CA ASP A 894 7.02 -3.24 63.06
C ASP A 894 6.51 -2.01 63.84
N ASP A 895 5.44 -1.36 63.37
CA ASP A 895 4.31 -1.02 64.25
C ASP A 895 3.05 -0.68 63.43
N ASP A 896 1.90 -0.99 64.03
CA ASP A 896 0.56 -0.89 63.43
C ASP A 896 0.09 0.56 63.18
N ASP A 897 -0.89 0.72 62.29
CA ASP A 897 -2.23 1.15 62.72
C ASP A 897 -3.28 0.94 61.59
N ASP A 898 -4.37 0.25 61.92
CA ASP A 898 -5.60 0.20 61.10
C ASP A 898 -6.38 1.52 61.27
N ASP A 899 -7.03 2.01 60.20
CA ASP A 899 -8.20 2.90 60.34
C ASP A 899 -9.12 2.78 59.10
N ASP A 900 -10.17 1.95 59.22
CA ASP A 900 -11.31 1.91 58.30
C ASP A 900 -12.31 3.03 58.66
N GLU A 901 -12.53 4.01 57.77
CA GLU A 901 -13.75 4.83 57.81
C GLU A 901 -14.51 4.75 56.47
N GLU A 902 -15.65 4.04 56.49
CA GLU A 902 -16.71 4.13 55.48
C GLU A 902 -17.45 5.48 55.62
N MET A 903 -17.65 6.22 54.52
CA MET A 903 -18.82 7.10 54.35
C MET A 903 -19.27 7.15 52.88
N ASP A 904 -20.40 6.51 52.60
CA ASP A 904 -21.64 7.07 52.02
C ASP A 904 -21.49 8.17 50.95
N GLU A 905 -21.86 7.89 49.69
CA GLU A 905 -23.22 8.11 49.12
C GLU A 905 -23.60 9.59 48.91
N ASP A 906 -23.78 9.98 47.65
CA ASP A 906 -24.80 10.96 47.21
C ASP A 906 -25.13 10.73 45.70
N GLU A 907 -26.38 10.95 45.28
CA GLU A 907 -26.92 10.55 43.96
C GLU A 907 -27.03 11.71 42.94
N ASP A 908 -26.75 11.45 41.64
CA ASP A 908 -27.54 11.89 40.46
C ASP A 908 -27.01 11.29 39.12
#